data_AF-A0A9E0A585-F1
#
_entry.id   AF-A0A9E0A585-F1
#
_cell.length_a   1.000
_cell.length_b   1.000
_cell.length_c   1.000
_cell.angle_alpha   90.00
_cell.angle_beta   90.00
_cell.angle_gamma   90.00
#
_symmetry.space_group_name_H-M   'P 1'
#
loop_
_entity.id
_entity.type
_entity.pdbx_description
1 polymer ?
#
loop_
_entity_poly.entity_id
_entity_poly.type
_entity_poly.pdbx_seq_one_letter_code
_entity_poly.pdbx_strand_id
1 'polypeptide(L)'
;MVKQKFIKALIALQFILSFSVSEVKAQDSFKQIFSDAEYYFFLQDFKEALPLYQSLYQQDSTNANILYKLGMCYLNIPGLKQNAIPYLEKASKNVNPKYREGYYRETAAPIQTYFYLGQAYMVNFKFDDALLAFQKFKDNIDVKDVYNLDYVNQQIKACEVARNFISRPIVMKTEHIDLFPDRNKNCNYPVISGDRQTMVFTVKEKFYTAVYYSRWIDGKWSSPRNITLDLRVEGELYTTALNYTGDYLILFVNEVTSGNLYYSTLVGDKWQPVKKLPAPINSKDWETFASLSVDGKQMYFVSNRKGGYGGTDIYMSSLQPDGKWSNPINLGPQVNTPYNEESPIVCPDGRTLYFASQGHNSMGGFDIFYSRKIDGNSWSMPINLGYPFNTPDDEFYFYPLDSLSGVMPMAISNQSTFYELYKVNIYPSISRKIELFGKVNLSDNADIKSDSIAILVKDTANNLIAMALPLSDGTYSVAIKPGRYSLEATSQFYVMNPLQLHIPTTYNQEKYLLDINLDAKPITKEEVIRFNYVLFDFDSYELKRDAQFELEKVYKLMTDYPDLYIEVIGHTDSKGSPMYNLMLSARRANAVAEYLVNKGIDEKRFVVRGMGSLVSFAANTNPDGSDNPNGRKLNRRASIRVFNPNKNLKIEFVDVPEHLKPQTQNYTIMLAPIDDTISPDLIKAIEKKFNINLREFVIGSRRLVCMNVYKSKADAIEHLNTIIDMGASRAVLVNEVELQRLVAALQKNLITKQSVFTILVATSEIPLTLDFFRGLYVTEEVGNDGLYRYYFGAFNEKAKATEMLEKVNSMGFPNAILVKLEKR
;
A
#
# COMPACT_ATOMS: atom_id res chain seq x y z
N MET A 1 -26.27 -63.65 53.07
CA MET A 1 -25.40 -62.49 52.73
C MET A 1 -24.63 -62.64 51.40
N VAL A 2 -24.14 -63.84 51.03
CA VAL A 2 -23.34 -64.04 49.80
C VAL A 2 -24.17 -63.94 48.49
N LYS A 3 -25.41 -64.46 48.47
CA LYS A 3 -26.31 -64.36 47.30
C LYS A 3 -26.69 -62.91 46.94
N GLN A 4 -26.82 -62.00 47.91
CA GLN A 4 -27.14 -60.59 47.64
C GLN A 4 -25.96 -59.80 47.05
N LYS A 5 -24.71 -60.14 47.39
CA LYS A 5 -23.51 -59.51 46.80
C LYS A 5 -23.28 -59.97 45.36
N PHE A 6 -23.57 -61.23 45.05
CA PHE A 6 -23.44 -61.78 43.69
C PHE A 6 -24.48 -61.20 42.72
N ILE A 7 -25.73 -61.02 43.16
CA ILE A 7 -26.79 -60.41 42.34
C ILE A 7 -26.49 -58.93 42.06
N LYS A 8 -25.97 -58.18 43.04
CA LYS A 8 -25.55 -56.78 42.84
C LYS A 8 -24.37 -56.64 41.87
N ALA A 9 -23.41 -57.58 41.90
CA ALA A 9 -22.28 -57.60 40.97
C ALA A 9 -22.71 -57.98 39.54
N LEU A 10 -23.67 -58.90 39.38
CA LEU A 10 -24.19 -59.28 38.07
C LEU A 10 -25.01 -58.16 37.42
N ILE A 11 -25.81 -57.43 38.21
CA ILE A 11 -26.55 -56.25 37.76
C ILE A 11 -25.59 -55.12 37.40
N ALA A 12 -24.53 -54.88 38.18
CA ALA A 12 -23.51 -53.89 37.84
C ALA A 12 -22.74 -54.25 36.56
N LEU A 13 -22.41 -55.52 36.36
CA LEU A 13 -21.72 -56.00 35.15
C LEU A 13 -22.63 -55.95 33.91
N GLN A 14 -23.93 -56.28 34.06
CA GLN A 14 -24.91 -56.07 32.99
C GLN A 14 -25.14 -54.57 32.73
N PHE A 15 -25.17 -53.71 33.74
CA PHE A 15 -25.24 -52.26 33.54
C PHE A 15 -24.00 -51.75 32.80
N ILE A 16 -22.79 -52.21 33.15
CA ILE A 16 -21.54 -51.83 32.48
C ILE A 16 -21.51 -52.35 31.04
N LEU A 17 -21.85 -53.62 30.78
CA LEU A 17 -21.92 -54.19 29.42
C LEU A 17 -23.01 -53.54 28.57
N SER A 18 -24.16 -53.18 29.15
CA SER A 18 -25.24 -52.48 28.45
C SER A 18 -24.87 -51.02 28.17
N PHE A 19 -24.16 -50.36 29.10
CA PHE A 19 -23.58 -49.04 28.90
C PHE A 19 -22.54 -49.07 27.78
N SER A 20 -21.60 -50.02 27.80
CA SER A 20 -20.55 -50.12 26.77
C SER A 20 -21.11 -50.39 25.38
N VAL A 21 -22.17 -51.22 25.25
CA VAL A 21 -22.79 -51.50 23.95
C VAL A 21 -23.65 -50.33 23.44
N SER A 22 -24.31 -49.58 24.34
CA SER A 22 -25.06 -48.37 23.97
C SER A 22 -24.14 -47.19 23.61
N GLU A 23 -23.01 -47.05 24.30
CA GLU A 23 -21.98 -46.04 24.04
C GLU A 23 -21.27 -46.28 22.70
N VAL A 24 -20.95 -47.54 22.36
CA VAL A 24 -20.40 -47.90 21.04
C VAL A 24 -21.41 -47.65 19.91
N LYS A 25 -22.69 -48.02 20.09
CA LYS A 25 -23.74 -47.73 19.08
C LYS A 25 -24.01 -46.24 18.91
N ALA A 26 -23.96 -45.47 19.99
CA ALA A 26 -24.08 -44.01 19.95
C ALA A 26 -22.87 -43.36 19.23
N GLN A 27 -21.66 -43.88 19.47
CA GLN A 27 -20.44 -43.40 18.84
C GLN A 27 -20.40 -43.71 17.33
N ASP A 28 -20.85 -44.88 16.91
CA ASP A 28 -20.98 -45.25 15.49
C ASP A 28 -22.03 -44.38 14.78
N SER A 29 -23.16 -44.11 15.44
CA SER A 29 -24.21 -43.20 14.95
C SER A 29 -23.70 -41.75 14.80
N PHE A 30 -23.00 -41.22 15.81
CA PHE A 30 -22.44 -39.86 15.78
C PHE A 30 -21.48 -39.66 14.62
N LYS A 31 -20.53 -40.60 14.43
CA LYS A 31 -19.55 -40.54 13.34
C LYS A 31 -20.22 -40.54 11.97
N GLN A 32 -21.26 -41.36 11.79
CA GLN A 32 -22.00 -41.41 10.53
C GLN A 32 -22.72 -40.09 10.24
N ILE A 33 -23.50 -39.58 11.21
CA ILE A 33 -24.22 -38.30 11.06
C ILE A 33 -23.24 -37.15 10.80
N PHE A 34 -22.09 -37.13 11.48
CA PHE A 34 -21.04 -36.14 11.25
C PHE A 34 -20.47 -36.22 9.83
N SER A 35 -20.20 -37.43 9.34
CA SER A 35 -19.70 -37.63 7.97
C SER A 35 -20.70 -37.13 6.92
N ASP A 36 -21.99 -37.41 7.12
CA ASP A 36 -23.05 -36.94 6.22
C ASP A 36 -23.21 -35.41 6.30
N ALA A 37 -23.11 -34.83 7.50
CA ALA A 37 -23.15 -33.39 7.70
C ALA A 37 -21.98 -32.68 7.01
N GLU A 38 -20.75 -33.20 7.17
CA GLU A 38 -19.57 -32.64 6.50
C GLU A 38 -19.65 -32.77 4.98
N TYR A 39 -20.28 -33.82 4.43
CA TYR A 39 -20.50 -33.96 3.00
C TYR A 39 -21.35 -32.82 2.44
N TYR A 40 -22.52 -32.56 3.03
CA TYR A 40 -23.37 -31.44 2.61
C TYR A 40 -22.70 -30.08 2.88
N PHE A 41 -22.01 -29.95 4.01
CA PHE A 41 -21.26 -28.73 4.34
C PHE A 41 -20.16 -28.44 3.32
N PHE A 42 -19.41 -29.45 2.88
CA PHE A 42 -18.37 -29.32 1.86
C PHE A 42 -18.95 -28.89 0.50
N LEU A 43 -20.14 -29.41 0.15
CA LEU A 43 -20.89 -28.98 -1.03
C LEU A 43 -21.59 -27.62 -0.86
N GLN A 44 -21.41 -26.95 0.29
CA GLN A 44 -22.09 -25.71 0.67
C GLN A 44 -23.62 -25.81 0.66
N ASP A 45 -24.17 -27.02 0.77
CA ASP A 45 -25.60 -27.25 0.96
C ASP A 45 -25.97 -27.15 2.44
N PHE A 46 -25.89 -25.92 2.96
CA PHE A 46 -26.12 -25.64 4.38
C PHE A 46 -27.53 -26.01 4.84
N LYS A 47 -28.52 -26.03 3.94
CA LYS A 47 -29.90 -26.40 4.28
C LYS A 47 -30.01 -27.89 4.64
N GLU A 48 -29.30 -28.75 3.92
CA GLU A 48 -29.26 -30.19 4.21
C GLU A 48 -28.29 -30.51 5.35
N ALA A 49 -27.20 -29.74 5.50
CA ALA A 49 -26.24 -29.91 6.60
C ALA A 49 -26.83 -29.50 7.97
N LEU A 50 -27.64 -28.44 8.02
CA LEU A 50 -28.20 -27.88 9.25
C LEU A 50 -28.92 -28.91 10.15
N PRO A 51 -29.92 -29.69 9.70
CA PRO A 51 -30.62 -30.65 10.56
C PRO A 51 -29.69 -31.75 11.09
N LEU A 52 -28.64 -32.13 10.34
CA LEU A 52 -27.66 -33.12 10.78
C LEU A 52 -26.80 -32.57 11.91
N TYR A 53 -26.30 -31.33 11.80
CA TYR A 53 -25.58 -30.68 12.90
C TYR A 53 -26.49 -30.38 14.11
N GLN A 54 -27.78 -30.11 13.90
CA GLN A 54 -28.74 -29.98 15.01
C GLN A 54 -28.88 -31.29 15.79
N SER A 55 -28.94 -32.43 15.09
CA SER A 55 -28.94 -33.77 15.70
C SER A 55 -27.65 -34.03 16.49
N LEU A 56 -26.49 -33.68 15.94
CA LEU A 56 -25.20 -33.79 16.63
C LEU A 56 -25.12 -32.92 17.88
N TYR A 57 -25.66 -31.70 17.81
CA TYR A 57 -25.74 -30.78 18.97
C TYR A 57 -26.65 -31.31 20.08
N GLN A 58 -27.71 -32.05 19.75
CA GLN A 58 -28.54 -32.73 20.77
C GLN A 58 -27.77 -33.83 21.49
N GLN A 59 -26.80 -34.48 20.82
CA GLN A 59 -25.96 -35.52 21.41
C GLN A 59 -24.80 -34.93 22.24
N ASP A 60 -24.18 -33.84 21.77
CA ASP A 60 -23.16 -33.09 22.52
C ASP A 60 -23.31 -31.58 22.31
N SER A 61 -24.02 -30.94 23.25
CA SER A 61 -24.28 -29.49 23.20
C SER A 61 -23.08 -28.62 23.59
N THR A 62 -21.99 -29.21 24.07
CA THR A 62 -20.79 -28.51 24.54
C THR A 62 -19.67 -28.48 23.50
N ASN A 63 -19.77 -29.30 22.45
CA ASN A 63 -18.79 -29.37 21.38
C ASN A 63 -18.74 -28.07 20.56
N ALA A 64 -17.63 -27.34 20.69
CA ALA A 64 -17.44 -26.05 20.03
C ALA A 64 -17.28 -26.18 18.51
N ASN A 65 -16.79 -27.32 18.00
CA ASN A 65 -16.75 -27.59 16.56
C ASN A 65 -18.17 -27.72 15.98
N ILE A 66 -19.07 -28.46 16.64
CA ILE A 66 -20.48 -28.57 16.20
C ILE A 66 -21.17 -27.21 16.26
N LEU A 67 -20.98 -26.46 17.34
CA LEU A 67 -21.52 -25.12 17.50
C LEU A 67 -21.04 -24.18 16.38
N TYR A 68 -19.75 -24.26 16.03
CA TYR A 68 -19.19 -23.52 14.89
C TYR A 68 -19.88 -23.90 13.57
N LYS A 69 -20.00 -25.20 13.27
CA LYS A 69 -20.66 -25.68 12.04
C LYS A 69 -22.14 -25.30 11.97
N LEU A 70 -22.87 -25.33 13.10
CA LEU A 70 -24.24 -24.81 13.20
C LEU A 70 -24.30 -23.32 12.91
N GLY A 71 -23.42 -22.53 13.53
CA GLY A 71 -23.29 -21.11 13.28
C GLY A 71 -23.09 -20.80 11.81
N MET A 72 -22.18 -21.53 11.16
CA MET A 72 -21.90 -21.43 9.72
C MET A 72 -23.12 -21.78 8.87
N CYS A 73 -23.85 -22.86 9.19
CA CYS A 73 -25.06 -23.23 8.46
C CYS A 73 -26.10 -22.11 8.53
N TYR A 74 -26.38 -21.58 9.73
CA TYR A 74 -27.33 -20.48 9.89
C TYR A 74 -26.89 -19.21 9.16
N LEU A 75 -25.61 -18.86 9.22
CA LEU A 75 -25.05 -17.66 8.59
C LEU A 75 -25.17 -17.69 7.05
N ASN A 76 -25.24 -18.88 6.45
CA ASN A 76 -25.33 -19.06 5.00
C ASN A 76 -26.74 -19.44 4.50
N ILE A 77 -27.75 -19.49 5.37
CA ILE A 77 -29.14 -19.70 4.96
C ILE A 77 -29.90 -18.37 5.04
N PRO A 78 -30.46 -17.88 3.90
CA PRO A 78 -31.27 -16.67 3.90
C PRO A 78 -32.38 -16.74 4.96
N GLY A 79 -32.63 -15.62 5.63
CA GLY A 79 -33.66 -15.52 6.68
C GLY A 79 -33.35 -16.28 7.99
N LEU A 80 -32.22 -16.97 8.12
CA LEU A 80 -31.83 -17.63 9.38
C LEU A 80 -30.52 -17.10 9.98
N LYS A 81 -29.88 -16.11 9.34
CA LYS A 81 -28.55 -15.61 9.72
C LYS A 81 -28.46 -15.09 11.16
N GLN A 82 -29.55 -14.50 11.67
CA GLN A 82 -29.68 -14.07 13.06
C GLN A 82 -29.47 -15.20 14.08
N ASN A 83 -29.79 -16.43 13.70
CA ASN A 83 -29.65 -17.59 14.57
C ASN A 83 -28.20 -18.05 14.71
N ALA A 84 -27.26 -17.56 13.90
CA ALA A 84 -25.85 -17.95 13.95
C ALA A 84 -25.15 -17.45 15.23
N ILE A 85 -25.46 -16.24 15.68
CA ILE A 85 -24.81 -15.54 16.80
C ILE A 85 -24.71 -16.42 18.07
N PRO A 86 -25.81 -16.96 18.64
CA PRO A 86 -25.73 -17.72 19.89
C PRO A 86 -24.85 -18.97 19.81
N TYR A 87 -24.72 -19.57 18.62
CA TYR A 87 -23.85 -20.74 18.43
C TYR A 87 -22.39 -20.33 18.27
N LEU A 88 -22.10 -19.30 17.46
CA LEU A 88 -20.75 -18.78 17.24
C LEU A 88 -20.16 -18.16 18.51
N GLU A 89 -20.96 -17.44 19.32
CA GLU A 89 -20.54 -16.92 20.63
C GLU A 89 -20.08 -18.05 21.55
N LYS A 90 -20.84 -19.16 21.62
CA LYS A 90 -20.47 -20.33 22.44
C LYS A 90 -19.25 -21.04 21.89
N ALA A 91 -19.18 -21.25 20.57
CA ALA A 91 -18.02 -21.87 19.90
C ALA A 91 -16.73 -21.08 20.17
N SER A 92 -16.82 -19.74 20.16
CA SER A 92 -15.68 -18.84 20.36
C SER A 92 -15.00 -18.95 21.73
N LYS A 93 -15.62 -19.63 22.70
CA LYS A 93 -15.07 -19.86 24.05
C LYS A 93 -14.05 -20.99 24.11
N ASN A 94 -14.03 -21.88 23.11
CA ASN A 94 -13.10 -23.01 23.03
C ASN A 94 -12.56 -23.12 21.60
N VAL A 95 -11.54 -22.32 21.28
CA VAL A 95 -10.89 -22.28 19.96
C VAL A 95 -9.54 -22.98 20.02
N ASN A 96 -9.25 -23.81 19.02
CA ASN A 96 -7.99 -24.52 18.87
C ASN A 96 -7.23 -24.04 17.62
N PRO A 97 -6.06 -23.39 17.74
CA PRO A 97 -5.23 -22.99 16.59
C PRO A 97 -4.72 -24.17 15.75
N LYS A 98 -4.71 -25.39 16.30
CA LYS A 98 -4.32 -26.63 15.60
C LYS A 98 -5.55 -27.45 15.21
N TYR A 99 -6.66 -26.78 14.93
CA TYR A 99 -7.93 -27.39 14.54
C TYR A 99 -7.75 -28.39 13.40
N ARG A 100 -8.41 -29.55 13.50
CA ARG A 100 -8.39 -30.58 12.47
C ARG A 100 -9.73 -30.64 11.74
N GLU A 101 -9.78 -30.04 10.56
CA GLU A 101 -10.97 -30.05 9.71
C GLU A 101 -11.39 -31.49 9.33
N GLY A 102 -12.71 -31.72 9.29
CA GLY A 102 -13.31 -33.02 8.99
C GLY A 102 -13.12 -34.11 10.06
N TYR A 103 -12.45 -33.82 11.19
CA TYR A 103 -12.22 -34.81 12.24
C TYR A 103 -13.37 -34.87 13.25
N TYR A 104 -14.15 -35.95 13.22
CA TYR A 104 -15.36 -36.09 14.07
C TYR A 104 -15.11 -36.07 15.59
N ARG A 105 -13.86 -36.26 16.06
CA ARG A 105 -13.53 -36.13 17.49
C ARG A 105 -12.94 -34.76 17.86
N GLU A 106 -12.89 -33.83 16.91
CA GLU A 106 -12.55 -32.44 17.21
C GLU A 106 -13.69 -31.82 18.03
N THR A 107 -13.32 -31.25 19.18
CA THR A 107 -14.27 -30.66 20.13
C THR A 107 -14.10 -29.16 20.27
N ALA A 108 -12.98 -28.62 19.78
CA ALA A 108 -12.71 -27.19 19.75
C ALA A 108 -13.05 -26.59 18.38
N ALA A 109 -13.45 -25.33 18.38
CA ALA A 109 -13.74 -24.59 17.17
C ALA A 109 -12.46 -24.10 16.47
N PRO A 110 -12.49 -23.88 15.15
CA PRO A 110 -11.36 -23.27 14.44
C PRO A 110 -11.24 -21.77 14.77
N ILE A 111 -10.07 -21.18 14.52
CA ILE A 111 -9.83 -19.76 14.77
C ILE A 111 -10.76 -18.83 13.96
N GLN A 112 -11.17 -19.29 12.77
CA GLN A 112 -12.11 -18.63 11.88
C GLN A 112 -13.47 -18.36 12.55
N THR A 113 -13.78 -19.04 13.66
CA THR A 113 -14.98 -18.76 14.48
C THR A 113 -15.10 -17.27 14.83
N TYR A 114 -14.00 -16.58 15.13
CA TYR A 114 -14.04 -15.15 15.45
C TYR A 114 -14.41 -14.29 14.24
N PHE A 115 -13.90 -14.65 13.05
CA PHE A 115 -14.22 -13.96 11.81
C PHE A 115 -15.70 -14.10 11.46
N TYR A 116 -16.21 -15.33 11.45
CA TYR A 116 -17.62 -15.58 11.15
C TYR A 116 -18.57 -15.06 12.23
N LEU A 117 -18.12 -14.99 13.49
CA LEU A 117 -18.86 -14.29 14.54
C LEU A 117 -18.95 -12.79 14.25
N GLY A 118 -17.86 -12.16 13.78
CA GLY A 118 -17.85 -10.78 13.31
C GLY A 118 -18.84 -10.54 12.17
N GLN A 119 -18.84 -11.41 11.15
CA GLN A 119 -19.82 -11.36 10.07
C GLN A 119 -21.25 -11.54 10.57
N ALA A 120 -21.49 -12.51 11.45
CA ALA A 120 -22.81 -12.73 12.06
C ALA A 120 -23.31 -11.51 12.83
N TYR A 121 -22.44 -10.80 13.56
CA TYR A 121 -22.81 -9.53 14.19
C TYR A 121 -23.08 -8.44 13.17
N MET A 122 -22.24 -8.30 12.14
CA MET A 122 -22.35 -7.28 11.11
C MET A 122 -23.67 -7.37 10.32
N VAL A 123 -24.02 -8.55 9.81
CA VAL A 123 -25.30 -8.79 9.08
C VAL A 123 -26.54 -8.59 9.97
N ASN A 124 -26.36 -8.64 11.30
CA ASN A 124 -27.39 -8.35 12.28
C ASN A 124 -27.28 -6.94 12.88
N PHE A 125 -26.56 -6.03 12.23
CA PHE A 125 -26.44 -4.62 12.60
C PHE A 125 -25.79 -4.37 13.98
N LYS A 126 -25.08 -5.36 14.52
CA LYS A 126 -24.34 -5.28 15.79
C LYS A 126 -22.88 -4.88 15.55
N PHE A 127 -22.68 -3.68 15.02
CA PHE A 127 -21.37 -3.28 14.49
C PHE A 127 -20.26 -3.17 15.54
N ASP A 128 -20.55 -2.81 16.79
CA ASP A 128 -19.51 -2.73 17.83
C ASP A 128 -19.01 -4.13 18.21
N ASP A 129 -19.93 -5.09 18.36
CA ASP A 129 -19.60 -6.50 18.60
C ASP A 129 -18.83 -7.10 17.41
N ALA A 130 -19.22 -6.73 16.18
CA ALA A 130 -18.54 -7.15 14.96
C ALA A 130 -17.08 -6.71 14.93
N LEU A 131 -16.81 -5.42 15.22
CA LEU A 131 -15.45 -4.88 15.28
C LEU A 131 -14.58 -5.60 16.32
N LEU A 132 -15.13 -5.87 17.50
CA LEU A 132 -14.43 -6.63 18.55
C LEU A 132 -14.08 -8.05 18.09
N ALA A 133 -15.03 -8.74 17.44
CA ALA A 133 -14.82 -10.09 16.93
C ALA A 133 -13.77 -10.14 15.80
N PHE A 134 -13.82 -9.20 14.85
CA PHE A 134 -12.82 -9.09 13.78
C PHE A 134 -11.43 -8.75 14.32
N GLN A 135 -11.32 -7.83 15.29
CA GLN A 135 -10.05 -7.53 15.92
C GLN A 135 -9.49 -8.76 16.66
N LYS A 136 -10.34 -9.50 17.37
CA LYS A 136 -9.94 -10.75 18.01
C LYS A 136 -9.45 -11.81 17.01
N PHE A 137 -10.09 -11.93 15.85
CA PHE A 137 -9.60 -12.80 14.78
C PHE A 137 -8.21 -12.37 14.30
N LYS A 138 -8.06 -11.08 13.99
CA LYS A 138 -6.81 -10.47 13.52
C LYS A 138 -5.65 -10.66 14.49
N ASP A 139 -5.90 -10.57 15.80
CA ASP A 139 -4.86 -10.71 16.83
C ASP A 139 -4.36 -12.17 16.99
N ASN A 140 -5.13 -13.15 16.51
CA ASN A 140 -4.85 -14.57 16.75
C ASN A 140 -4.41 -15.32 15.48
N ILE A 141 -4.57 -14.75 14.28
CA ILE A 141 -4.23 -15.42 13.03
C ILE A 141 -2.71 -15.40 12.77
N ASP A 142 -2.17 -16.47 12.20
CA ASP A 142 -0.76 -16.49 11.78
C ASP A 142 -0.59 -15.59 10.55
N VAL A 143 0.43 -14.74 10.54
CA VAL A 143 0.77 -13.84 9.41
C VAL A 143 1.10 -14.62 8.13
N LYS A 144 1.39 -15.93 8.26
CA LYS A 144 1.63 -16.85 7.15
C LYS A 144 0.39 -17.65 6.71
N ASP A 145 -0.74 -17.49 7.40
CA ASP A 145 -1.97 -18.20 7.06
C ASP A 145 -2.56 -17.71 5.72
N VAL A 146 -3.36 -18.55 5.07
CA VAL A 146 -3.92 -18.32 3.71
C VAL A 146 -4.91 -17.14 3.68
N TYR A 147 -5.34 -16.66 4.85
CA TYR A 147 -6.28 -15.55 4.94
C TYR A 147 -5.62 -14.22 4.62
N ASN A 148 -6.25 -13.49 3.71
CA ASN A 148 -5.85 -12.15 3.38
C ASN A 148 -6.19 -11.20 4.56
N LEU A 149 -5.18 -10.80 5.34
CA LEU A 149 -5.32 -9.79 6.40
C LEU A 149 -5.96 -8.50 5.86
N ASP A 150 -5.77 -8.18 4.58
CA ASP A 150 -6.39 -7.04 3.93
C ASP A 150 -7.91 -7.21 3.81
N TYR A 151 -8.42 -8.44 3.67
CA TYR A 151 -9.86 -8.70 3.69
C TYR A 151 -10.44 -8.50 5.10
N VAL A 152 -9.75 -8.93 6.16
CA VAL A 152 -10.18 -8.66 7.54
C VAL A 152 -10.24 -7.16 7.83
N ASN A 153 -9.21 -6.41 7.40
CA ASN A 153 -9.19 -4.95 7.51
C ASN A 153 -10.33 -4.31 6.70
N GLN A 154 -10.65 -4.85 5.52
CA GLN A 154 -11.77 -4.40 4.71
C GLN A 154 -13.11 -4.62 5.43
N GLN A 155 -13.34 -5.77 6.08
CA GLN A 155 -14.57 -6.03 6.83
C GLN A 155 -14.72 -5.12 8.06
N ILE A 156 -13.61 -4.80 8.73
CA ILE A 156 -13.57 -3.79 9.81
C ILE A 156 -14.00 -2.42 9.26
N LYS A 157 -13.45 -2.00 8.12
CA LYS A 157 -13.84 -0.74 7.46
C LYS A 157 -15.31 -0.78 7.00
N ALA A 158 -15.79 -1.91 6.49
CA ALA A 158 -17.17 -2.11 6.05
C ALA A 158 -18.18 -1.86 7.18
N CYS A 159 -17.85 -2.19 8.44
CA CYS A 159 -18.68 -1.85 9.59
C CYS A 159 -18.93 -0.34 9.73
N GLU A 160 -17.92 0.50 9.48
CA GLU A 160 -18.05 1.96 9.54
C GLU A 160 -18.86 2.49 8.35
N VAL A 161 -18.60 1.95 7.15
CA VAL A 161 -19.34 2.29 5.92
C VAL A 161 -20.82 1.95 6.07
N ALA A 162 -21.14 0.76 6.60
CA ALA A 162 -22.49 0.32 6.87
C ALA A 162 -23.23 1.29 7.79
N ARG A 163 -22.63 1.67 8.93
CA ARG A 163 -23.21 2.66 9.85
C ARG A 163 -23.58 3.95 9.12
N ASN A 164 -22.73 4.42 8.22
CA ASN A 164 -22.98 5.64 7.43
C ASN A 164 -24.19 5.47 6.50
N PHE A 165 -24.23 4.41 5.68
CA PHE A 165 -25.35 4.19 4.77
C PHE A 165 -26.67 3.97 5.49
N ILE A 166 -26.68 3.21 6.57
CA ILE A 166 -27.90 2.93 7.34
C ILE A 166 -28.45 4.20 7.99
N SER A 167 -27.59 5.12 8.42
CA SER A 167 -28.03 6.42 8.95
C SER A 167 -28.73 7.30 7.90
N ARG A 168 -28.60 6.96 6.60
CA ARG A 168 -29.04 7.76 5.44
C ARG A 168 -29.65 6.88 4.35
N PRO A 169 -30.77 6.21 4.62
CA PRO A 169 -31.39 5.32 3.65
C PRO A 169 -31.82 6.07 2.40
N ILE A 170 -31.64 5.45 1.23
CA ILE A 170 -32.35 5.85 0.02
C ILE A 170 -33.81 5.46 0.05
N VAL A 171 -34.60 6.19 -0.70
CA VAL A 171 -35.98 5.81 -0.98
C VAL A 171 -35.96 4.77 -2.09
N MET A 172 -36.24 3.53 -1.72
CA MET A 172 -36.40 2.39 -2.62
C MET A 172 -37.85 1.94 -2.56
N LYS A 173 -38.49 1.75 -3.72
CA LYS A 173 -39.80 1.08 -3.81
C LYS A 173 -39.65 -0.22 -4.57
N THR A 174 -40.24 -1.27 -4.00
CA THR A 174 -40.23 -2.61 -4.58
C THR A 174 -41.64 -3.02 -4.98
N GLU A 175 -41.73 -3.78 -6.07
CA GLU A 175 -42.96 -4.38 -6.59
C GLU A 175 -42.68 -5.85 -6.90
N HIS A 176 -43.45 -6.75 -6.30
CA HIS A 176 -43.27 -8.19 -6.52
C HIS A 176 -43.61 -8.57 -7.97
N ILE A 177 -42.83 -9.47 -8.56
CA ILE A 177 -43.10 -10.02 -9.88
C ILE A 177 -43.75 -11.39 -9.72
N ASP A 178 -45.07 -11.45 -9.92
CA ASP A 178 -45.85 -12.68 -9.79
C ASP A 178 -45.55 -13.68 -10.92
N LEU A 179 -44.64 -14.61 -10.67
CA LEU A 179 -44.27 -15.67 -11.62
C LEU A 179 -44.89 -17.02 -11.29
N PHE A 180 -45.06 -17.32 -10.01
CA PHE A 180 -45.61 -18.58 -9.53
C PHE A 180 -46.73 -18.32 -8.52
N PRO A 181 -47.88 -19.00 -8.62
CA PRO A 181 -48.99 -18.83 -7.67
C PRO A 181 -48.60 -19.16 -6.21
N ASP A 182 -47.77 -20.18 -6.01
CA ASP A 182 -47.49 -20.74 -4.68
C ASP A 182 -46.34 -20.05 -3.93
N ARG A 183 -45.69 -19.03 -4.55
CA ARG A 183 -44.65 -18.20 -3.92
C ARG A 183 -43.60 -18.99 -3.11
N ASN A 184 -43.10 -20.09 -3.67
CA ASN A 184 -42.22 -21.05 -2.99
C ASN A 184 -40.97 -21.44 -3.79
N LYS A 185 -40.63 -20.64 -4.81
CA LYS A 185 -39.52 -20.91 -5.72
C LYS A 185 -38.37 -19.96 -5.46
N ASN A 186 -37.16 -20.51 -5.30
CA ASN A 186 -35.95 -19.73 -5.13
C ASN A 186 -35.46 -19.19 -6.48
N CYS A 187 -35.98 -18.03 -6.87
CA CYS A 187 -35.73 -17.40 -8.17
C CYS A 187 -34.52 -16.48 -8.11
N ASN A 188 -33.58 -16.64 -9.04
CA ASN A 188 -32.30 -15.95 -9.07
C ASN A 188 -31.90 -15.57 -10.51
N TYR A 189 -30.99 -14.61 -10.62
CA TYR A 189 -30.32 -14.19 -11.86
C TYR A 189 -31.25 -13.88 -13.06
N PRO A 190 -32.34 -13.10 -12.89
CA PRO A 190 -33.21 -12.78 -14.00
C PRO A 190 -32.52 -11.91 -15.05
N VAL A 191 -32.56 -12.36 -16.30
CA VAL A 191 -32.12 -11.61 -17.47
C VAL A 191 -33.31 -11.29 -18.36
N ILE A 192 -33.36 -10.06 -18.86
CA ILE A 192 -34.47 -9.56 -19.67
C ILE A 192 -33.93 -9.19 -21.06
N SER A 193 -34.73 -9.36 -22.11
CA SER A 193 -34.32 -8.97 -23.46
C SER A 193 -34.33 -7.45 -23.59
N GLY A 194 -33.51 -6.91 -24.49
CA GLY A 194 -33.43 -5.45 -24.71
C GLY A 194 -34.76 -4.83 -25.17
N ASP A 195 -35.58 -5.59 -25.90
CA ASP A 195 -36.96 -5.21 -26.25
C ASP A 195 -37.99 -5.40 -25.10
N ARG A 196 -37.54 -5.92 -23.96
CA ARG A 196 -38.30 -6.18 -22.74
C ARG A 196 -39.47 -7.17 -22.89
N GLN A 197 -39.46 -7.98 -23.95
CA GLN A 197 -40.52 -8.96 -24.20
C GLN A 197 -40.25 -10.34 -23.58
N THR A 198 -39.00 -10.65 -23.25
CA THR A 198 -38.58 -11.96 -22.76
C THR A 198 -37.82 -11.82 -21.46
N MET A 199 -38.13 -12.69 -20.49
CA MET A 199 -37.35 -12.86 -19.27
C MET A 199 -36.96 -14.32 -19.13
N VAL A 200 -35.70 -14.56 -18.80
CA VAL A 200 -35.17 -15.89 -18.45
C VAL A 200 -34.51 -15.79 -17.08
N PHE A 201 -34.73 -16.77 -16.23
CA PHE A 201 -34.21 -16.75 -14.87
C PHE A 201 -33.96 -18.17 -14.35
N THR A 202 -33.12 -18.26 -13.33
CA THR A 202 -32.75 -19.52 -12.70
C THR A 202 -33.61 -19.77 -11.47
N VAL A 203 -34.01 -21.02 -11.26
CA VAL A 203 -34.71 -21.47 -10.05
C VAL A 203 -33.95 -22.63 -9.43
N LYS A 204 -33.57 -22.52 -8.15
CA LYS A 204 -33.00 -23.65 -7.39
C LYS A 204 -34.13 -24.60 -6.98
N GLU A 205 -34.29 -25.70 -7.70
CA GLU A 205 -35.20 -26.78 -7.35
C GLU A 205 -34.53 -27.70 -6.31
N LYS A 206 -35.30 -28.63 -5.73
CA LYS A 206 -34.81 -29.51 -4.65
C LYS A 206 -33.58 -30.35 -5.02
N PHE A 207 -33.47 -30.76 -6.29
CA PHE A 207 -32.44 -31.70 -6.74
C PHE A 207 -31.55 -31.16 -7.86
N TYR A 208 -31.88 -30.00 -8.43
CA TYR A 208 -31.18 -29.46 -9.59
C TYR A 208 -31.48 -27.97 -9.74
N THR A 209 -30.74 -27.31 -10.62
CA THR A 209 -30.98 -25.93 -10.99
C THR A 209 -31.76 -25.89 -12.31
N ALA A 210 -32.92 -25.23 -12.30
CA ALA A 210 -33.80 -25.14 -13.45
C ALA A 210 -33.72 -23.76 -14.12
N VAL A 211 -33.84 -23.71 -15.44
CA VAL A 211 -33.98 -22.45 -16.19
C VAL A 211 -35.42 -22.29 -16.62
N TYR A 212 -36.01 -21.15 -16.27
CA TYR A 212 -37.37 -20.78 -16.62
C TYR A 212 -37.38 -19.60 -17.57
N TYR A 213 -38.37 -19.60 -18.46
CA TYR A 213 -38.56 -18.63 -19.53
C TYR A 213 -39.99 -18.09 -19.47
N SER A 214 -40.16 -16.76 -19.53
CA SER A 214 -41.47 -16.07 -19.51
C SER A 214 -41.50 -14.94 -20.55
N ARG A 215 -42.69 -14.67 -21.10
CA ARG A 215 -42.93 -13.59 -22.07
C ARG A 215 -43.80 -12.49 -21.44
N TRP A 216 -43.52 -11.24 -21.81
CA TRP A 216 -44.37 -10.11 -21.47
C TRP A 216 -45.56 -10.05 -22.43
N ILE A 217 -46.76 -10.28 -21.91
CA ILE A 217 -48.02 -10.34 -22.68
C ILE A 217 -49.09 -9.55 -21.93
N ASP A 218 -49.78 -8.64 -22.62
CA ASP A 218 -50.90 -7.85 -22.07
C ASP A 218 -50.57 -7.14 -20.73
N GLY A 219 -49.35 -6.61 -20.61
CA GLY A 219 -48.93 -5.84 -19.44
C GLY A 219 -48.52 -6.66 -18.22
N LYS A 220 -48.29 -7.98 -18.37
CA LYS A 220 -47.79 -8.86 -17.30
C LYS A 220 -46.86 -9.94 -17.85
N TRP A 221 -46.06 -10.54 -16.97
CA TRP A 221 -45.30 -11.75 -17.30
C TRP A 221 -46.24 -12.95 -17.41
N SER A 222 -46.04 -13.77 -18.44
CA SER A 222 -46.75 -15.04 -18.61
C SER A 222 -46.29 -16.07 -17.58
N SER A 223 -47.08 -17.13 -17.39
CA SER A 223 -46.63 -18.28 -16.60
C SER A 223 -45.28 -18.82 -17.14
N PRO A 224 -44.25 -18.97 -16.29
CA PRO A 224 -42.93 -19.42 -16.74
C PRO A 224 -42.93 -20.86 -17.25
N ARG A 225 -42.23 -21.11 -18.35
CA ARG A 225 -41.95 -22.45 -18.88
C ARG A 225 -40.56 -22.91 -18.44
N ASN A 226 -40.45 -24.10 -17.86
CA ASN A 226 -39.16 -24.73 -17.59
C ASN A 226 -38.53 -25.19 -18.92
N ILE A 227 -37.35 -24.67 -19.26
CA ILE A 227 -36.63 -24.95 -20.51
C ILE A 227 -35.38 -25.82 -20.29
N THR A 228 -35.15 -26.32 -19.09
CA THR A 228 -33.93 -27.08 -18.74
C THR A 228 -33.72 -28.30 -19.65
N LEU A 229 -34.79 -29.01 -20.00
CA LEU A 229 -34.73 -30.17 -20.90
C LEU A 229 -34.43 -29.79 -22.36
N ASP A 230 -34.82 -28.59 -22.79
CA ASP A 230 -34.49 -28.07 -24.12
C ASP A 230 -32.96 -27.83 -24.22
N LEU A 231 -32.36 -27.34 -23.14
CA LEU A 231 -30.93 -26.98 -23.04
C LEU A 231 -30.00 -28.20 -23.02
N ARG A 232 -30.49 -29.38 -22.64
CA ARG A 232 -29.74 -30.67 -22.59
C ARG A 232 -28.38 -30.57 -21.88
N VAL A 233 -28.38 -29.94 -20.71
CA VAL A 233 -27.20 -29.75 -19.87
C VAL A 233 -27.43 -30.36 -18.51
N GLU A 234 -26.40 -31.05 -18.00
CA GLU A 234 -26.37 -31.65 -16.68
C GLU A 234 -25.54 -30.77 -15.73
N GLY A 235 -25.85 -30.82 -14.43
CA GLY A 235 -25.14 -30.03 -13.41
C GLY A 235 -25.81 -28.70 -13.07
N GLU A 236 -25.07 -27.83 -12.38
CA GLU A 236 -25.56 -26.52 -11.99
C GLU A 236 -25.35 -25.51 -13.12
N LEU A 237 -26.43 -24.83 -13.51
CA LEU A 237 -26.40 -23.79 -14.52
C LEU A 237 -27.15 -22.54 -14.08
N TYR A 238 -26.66 -21.38 -14.50
CA TYR A 238 -27.18 -20.09 -14.09
C TYR A 238 -27.35 -19.17 -15.30
N THR A 239 -28.45 -18.42 -15.35
CA THR A 239 -28.70 -17.43 -16.39
C THR A 239 -27.79 -16.23 -16.21
N THR A 240 -27.19 -15.75 -17.30
CA THR A 240 -26.21 -14.64 -17.23
C THR A 240 -26.54 -13.48 -18.16
N ALA A 241 -26.86 -13.77 -19.43
CA ALA A 241 -27.23 -12.74 -20.39
C ALA A 241 -28.30 -13.19 -21.37
N LEU A 242 -29.05 -12.22 -21.90
CA LEU A 242 -29.96 -12.39 -23.02
C LEU A 242 -29.70 -11.25 -24.01
N ASN A 243 -29.74 -11.54 -25.31
CA ASN A 243 -29.59 -10.49 -26.32
C ASN A 243 -30.84 -9.60 -26.44
N TYR A 244 -30.76 -8.58 -27.30
CA TYR A 244 -31.83 -7.60 -27.48
C TYR A 244 -33.19 -8.21 -27.81
N THR A 245 -33.23 -9.23 -28.67
CA THR A 245 -34.44 -9.87 -29.20
C THR A 245 -34.95 -11.04 -28.36
N GLY A 246 -34.20 -11.47 -27.34
CA GLY A 246 -34.62 -12.57 -26.46
C GLY A 246 -34.42 -13.97 -27.01
N ASP A 247 -33.70 -14.12 -28.12
CA ASP A 247 -33.50 -15.40 -28.84
C ASP A 247 -32.08 -15.95 -28.73
N TYR A 248 -31.16 -15.25 -28.05
CA TYR A 248 -29.81 -15.73 -27.73
C TYR A 248 -29.53 -15.58 -26.24
N LEU A 249 -29.39 -16.71 -25.56
CA LEU A 249 -29.19 -16.81 -24.11
C LEU A 249 -27.77 -17.28 -23.80
N ILE A 250 -27.12 -16.62 -22.85
CA ILE A 250 -25.83 -17.04 -22.27
C ILE A 250 -26.07 -17.59 -20.86
N LEU A 251 -25.46 -18.72 -20.57
CA LEU A 251 -25.55 -19.47 -19.33
C LEU A 251 -24.16 -19.69 -18.76
N PHE A 252 -24.02 -19.59 -17.45
CA PHE A 252 -22.89 -20.16 -16.73
C PHE A 252 -23.19 -21.63 -16.42
N VAL A 253 -22.21 -22.51 -16.61
CA VAL A 253 -22.29 -23.92 -16.23
C VAL A 253 -21.10 -24.23 -15.31
N ASN A 254 -21.41 -24.69 -14.11
CA ASN A 254 -20.44 -25.14 -13.13
C ASN A 254 -20.04 -26.58 -13.45
N GLU A 255 -18.92 -26.77 -14.16
CA GLU A 255 -18.35 -28.10 -14.43
C GLU A 255 -17.46 -28.52 -13.26
N VAL A 256 -17.26 -29.83 -13.07
CA VAL A 256 -16.54 -30.41 -11.92
C VAL A 256 -15.18 -29.75 -11.64
N THR A 257 -14.45 -29.34 -12.68
CA THR A 257 -13.13 -28.73 -12.55
C THR A 257 -13.02 -27.31 -13.12
N SER A 258 -14.10 -26.75 -13.68
CA SER A 258 -14.06 -25.44 -14.32
C SER A 258 -15.43 -24.78 -14.44
N GLY A 259 -15.50 -23.48 -14.25
CA GLY A 259 -16.67 -22.68 -14.59
C GLY A 259 -16.60 -22.15 -16.02
N ASN A 260 -17.61 -22.38 -16.86
CA ASN A 260 -17.60 -21.93 -18.25
C ASN A 260 -18.92 -21.30 -18.69
N LEU A 261 -18.84 -20.41 -19.68
CA LEU A 261 -19.98 -19.80 -20.32
C LEU A 261 -20.43 -20.58 -21.55
N TYR A 262 -21.73 -20.80 -21.65
CA TYR A 262 -22.41 -21.51 -22.72
C TYR A 262 -23.45 -20.58 -23.36
N TYR A 263 -23.89 -20.89 -24.57
CA TYR A 263 -25.00 -20.20 -25.20
C TYR A 263 -26.04 -21.17 -25.76
N SER A 264 -27.28 -20.71 -25.82
CA SER A 264 -28.38 -21.37 -26.54
C SER A 264 -29.12 -20.34 -27.39
N THR A 265 -29.82 -20.83 -28.42
CA THR A 265 -30.64 -20.02 -29.32
C THR A 265 -32.08 -20.51 -29.28
N LEU A 266 -33.03 -19.58 -29.47
CA LEU A 266 -34.44 -19.89 -29.62
C LEU A 266 -34.77 -20.04 -31.11
N VAL A 267 -35.23 -21.22 -31.52
CA VAL A 267 -35.68 -21.49 -32.90
C VAL A 267 -37.16 -21.87 -32.85
N GLY A 268 -38.02 -21.02 -33.43
CA GLY A 268 -39.46 -21.11 -33.21
C GLY A 268 -39.79 -20.87 -31.73
N ASP A 269 -40.42 -21.85 -31.08
CA ASP A 269 -40.72 -21.80 -29.64
C ASP A 269 -39.84 -22.77 -28.82
N LYS A 270 -38.70 -23.23 -29.36
CA LYS A 270 -37.83 -24.20 -28.69
C LYS A 270 -36.39 -23.73 -28.55
N TRP A 271 -35.89 -23.74 -27.32
CA TRP A 271 -34.47 -23.50 -27.04
C TRP A 271 -33.65 -24.69 -27.54
N GLN A 272 -32.49 -24.39 -28.11
CA GLN A 272 -31.60 -25.42 -28.63
C GLN A 272 -30.67 -25.96 -27.52
N PRO A 273 -30.09 -27.15 -27.71
CA PRO A 273 -29.03 -27.64 -26.82
C PRO A 273 -27.91 -26.61 -26.69
N VAL A 274 -27.40 -26.42 -25.47
CA VAL A 274 -26.35 -25.42 -25.21
C VAL A 274 -25.06 -25.76 -25.95
N LYS A 275 -24.31 -24.73 -26.32
CA LYS A 275 -22.98 -24.83 -26.92
C LYS A 275 -22.01 -24.02 -26.09
N LYS A 276 -20.85 -24.59 -25.78
CA LYS A 276 -19.78 -23.90 -25.05
C LYS A 276 -19.31 -22.69 -25.88
N LEU A 277 -19.17 -21.52 -25.25
CA LEU A 277 -18.55 -20.38 -25.93
C LEU A 277 -17.07 -20.71 -26.22
N PRO A 278 -16.56 -20.38 -27.42
CA PRO A 278 -15.19 -20.71 -27.77
C PRO A 278 -14.18 -19.79 -27.08
N ALA A 279 -12.91 -20.17 -27.12
CA ALA A 279 -11.82 -19.24 -26.86
C ALA A 279 -11.93 -18.00 -27.80
N PRO A 280 -11.58 -16.80 -27.33
CA PRO A 280 -10.88 -16.50 -26.08
C PRO A 280 -11.81 -16.16 -24.89
N ILE A 281 -13.13 -16.36 -25.01
CA ILE A 281 -14.09 -16.12 -23.92
C ILE A 281 -13.85 -17.14 -22.82
N ASN A 282 -14.12 -18.42 -23.08
CA ASN A 282 -13.77 -19.47 -22.15
C ASN A 282 -12.27 -19.76 -22.23
N SER A 283 -11.70 -20.03 -21.07
CA SER A 283 -10.29 -20.36 -20.90
C SER A 283 -10.14 -21.66 -20.10
N LYS A 284 -8.96 -21.88 -19.50
CA LYS A 284 -8.74 -22.95 -18.53
C LYS A 284 -9.11 -22.53 -17.10
N ASP A 285 -9.31 -21.22 -16.92
CA ASP A 285 -9.65 -20.58 -15.66
C ASP A 285 -11.20 -20.57 -15.54
N TRP A 286 -11.75 -20.03 -14.47
CA TRP A 286 -13.21 -19.95 -14.25
C TRP A 286 -13.80 -18.69 -14.87
N GLU A 287 -14.84 -18.86 -15.68
CA GLU A 287 -15.71 -17.80 -16.18
C GLU A 287 -17.14 -18.00 -15.65
N THR A 288 -17.60 -17.11 -14.76
CA THR A 288 -18.79 -17.32 -13.92
C THR A 288 -20.02 -16.51 -14.31
N PHE A 289 -19.86 -15.36 -14.98
CA PHE A 289 -20.98 -14.50 -15.35
C PHE A 289 -20.68 -13.69 -16.61
N ALA A 290 -21.71 -13.31 -17.36
CA ALA A 290 -21.59 -12.49 -18.56
C ALA A 290 -22.79 -11.55 -18.76
N SER A 291 -22.58 -10.49 -19.54
CA SER A 291 -23.59 -9.56 -20.03
C SER A 291 -23.23 -9.08 -21.43
N LEU A 292 -24.23 -8.71 -22.21
CA LEU A 292 -24.07 -8.23 -23.59
C LEU A 292 -24.46 -6.74 -23.68
N SER A 293 -23.72 -5.98 -24.48
CA SER A 293 -24.20 -4.67 -24.92
C SER A 293 -25.49 -4.81 -25.73
N VAL A 294 -26.28 -3.74 -25.78
CA VAL A 294 -27.57 -3.68 -26.50
C VAL A 294 -27.45 -4.13 -27.95
N ASP A 295 -26.35 -3.78 -28.63
CA ASP A 295 -26.08 -4.16 -30.02
C ASP A 295 -25.47 -5.56 -30.16
N GLY A 296 -25.23 -6.27 -29.05
CA GLY A 296 -24.61 -7.59 -29.00
C GLY A 296 -23.12 -7.62 -29.38
N LYS A 297 -22.48 -6.47 -29.60
CA LYS A 297 -21.10 -6.39 -30.09
C LYS A 297 -20.05 -6.42 -28.99
N GLN A 298 -20.43 -6.21 -27.74
CA GLN A 298 -19.54 -6.28 -26.59
C GLN A 298 -20.09 -7.29 -25.59
N MET A 299 -19.20 -8.11 -25.04
CA MET A 299 -19.47 -8.99 -23.92
C MET A 299 -18.63 -8.55 -22.74
N TYR A 300 -19.29 -8.31 -21.62
CA TYR A 300 -18.67 -8.10 -20.31
C TYR A 300 -18.79 -9.41 -19.55
N PHE A 301 -17.72 -9.93 -18.98
CA PHE A 301 -17.78 -11.22 -18.30
C PHE A 301 -16.74 -11.34 -17.19
N VAL A 302 -17.02 -12.18 -16.22
CA VAL A 302 -16.17 -12.42 -15.04
C VAL A 302 -15.18 -13.52 -15.35
N SER A 303 -13.94 -13.37 -14.91
CA SER A 303 -12.92 -14.42 -15.00
C SER A 303 -11.86 -14.29 -13.92
N ASN A 304 -11.35 -15.41 -13.41
CA ASN A 304 -10.13 -15.45 -12.58
C ASN A 304 -8.86 -15.77 -13.40
N ARG A 305 -8.88 -15.47 -14.71
CA ARG A 305 -7.72 -15.65 -15.58
C ARG A 305 -6.48 -14.90 -15.09
N LYS A 306 -5.31 -15.46 -15.38
CA LYS A 306 -4.03 -14.86 -15.00
C LYS A 306 -3.86 -13.44 -15.54
N GLY A 307 -3.35 -12.55 -14.70
CA GLY A 307 -3.11 -11.15 -15.03
C GLY A 307 -4.20 -10.17 -14.59
N GLY A 308 -5.21 -10.65 -13.82
CA GLY A 308 -6.16 -9.81 -13.10
C GLY A 308 -5.59 -9.16 -11.84
N TYR A 309 -6.43 -8.35 -11.20
CA TYR A 309 -6.16 -7.59 -9.97
C TYR A 309 -6.43 -8.41 -8.70
N GLY A 310 -7.48 -9.24 -8.71
CA GLY A 310 -7.95 -9.95 -7.53
C GLY A 310 -8.34 -11.40 -7.77
N GLY A 311 -9.35 -11.85 -7.01
CA GLY A 311 -9.86 -13.22 -7.09
C GLY A 311 -10.61 -13.46 -8.40
N THR A 312 -11.68 -12.72 -8.64
CA THR A 312 -12.40 -12.67 -9.92
C THR A 312 -12.49 -11.23 -10.40
N ASP A 313 -12.26 -11.03 -11.69
CA ASP A 313 -12.20 -9.72 -12.32
C ASP A 313 -13.21 -9.64 -13.48
N ILE A 314 -13.68 -8.44 -13.79
CA ILE A 314 -14.51 -8.16 -14.97
C ILE A 314 -13.63 -7.83 -16.18
N TYR A 315 -13.90 -8.54 -17.28
CA TYR A 315 -13.26 -8.38 -18.58
C TYR A 315 -14.29 -7.96 -19.64
N MET A 316 -13.81 -7.38 -20.73
CA MET A 316 -14.60 -7.07 -21.91
C MET A 316 -13.98 -7.67 -23.17
N SER A 317 -14.80 -8.26 -24.03
CA SER A 317 -14.43 -8.70 -25.38
C SER A 317 -15.38 -8.11 -26.42
N SER A 318 -14.87 -7.82 -27.61
CA SER A 318 -15.65 -7.26 -28.72
C SER A 318 -15.79 -8.28 -29.85
N LEU A 319 -17.02 -8.44 -30.36
CA LEU A 319 -17.34 -9.27 -31.51
C LEU A 319 -16.75 -8.65 -32.77
N GLN A 320 -15.89 -9.40 -33.45
CA GLN A 320 -15.20 -8.97 -34.66
C GLN A 320 -16.04 -9.25 -35.92
N PRO A 321 -15.74 -8.59 -37.06
CA PRO A 321 -16.45 -8.80 -38.32
C PRO A 321 -16.44 -10.25 -38.83
N ASP A 322 -15.46 -11.06 -38.42
CA ASP A 322 -15.38 -12.49 -38.75
C ASP A 322 -16.26 -13.39 -37.85
N GLY A 323 -17.03 -12.78 -36.94
CA GLY A 323 -17.91 -13.46 -36.00
C GLY A 323 -17.20 -14.02 -34.75
N LYS A 324 -15.91 -13.73 -34.55
CA LYS A 324 -15.16 -14.18 -33.37
C LYS A 324 -15.06 -13.09 -32.31
N TRP A 325 -14.95 -13.49 -31.05
CA TRP A 325 -14.67 -12.58 -29.94
C TRP A 325 -13.19 -12.19 -29.91
N SER A 326 -12.89 -10.91 -29.66
CA SER A 326 -11.51 -10.43 -29.49
C SER A 326 -10.88 -10.98 -28.22
N ASN A 327 -9.55 -10.85 -28.11
CA ASN A 327 -8.87 -11.09 -26.83
C ASN A 327 -9.50 -10.22 -25.73
N PRO A 328 -9.86 -10.81 -24.57
CA PRO A 328 -10.50 -10.06 -23.49
C PRO A 328 -9.55 -9.05 -22.85
N ILE A 329 -10.10 -7.88 -22.54
CA ILE A 329 -9.41 -6.75 -21.92
C ILE A 329 -9.96 -6.60 -20.49
N ASN A 330 -9.08 -6.62 -19.50
CA ASN A 330 -9.44 -6.35 -18.11
C ASN A 330 -9.96 -4.90 -17.98
N LEU A 331 -11.04 -4.68 -17.22
CA LEU A 331 -11.63 -3.34 -17.06
C LEU A 331 -10.81 -2.37 -16.19
N GLY A 332 -9.67 -2.82 -15.67
CA GLY A 332 -8.71 -1.99 -14.96
C GLY A 332 -9.06 -1.83 -13.46
N PRO A 333 -8.17 -1.15 -12.71
CA PRO A 333 -8.21 -1.09 -11.24
C PRO A 333 -9.31 -0.17 -10.70
N GLN A 334 -10.03 0.52 -11.59
CA GLN A 334 -11.18 1.34 -11.24
C GLN A 334 -12.41 0.45 -11.01
N VAL A 335 -12.57 -0.61 -11.80
CA VAL A 335 -13.69 -1.56 -11.67
C VAL A 335 -13.27 -2.76 -10.84
N ASN A 336 -12.10 -3.32 -11.16
CA ASN A 336 -11.58 -4.53 -10.51
C ASN A 336 -10.71 -4.18 -9.31
N THR A 337 -10.81 -4.98 -8.25
CA THR A 337 -10.11 -4.78 -7.00
C THR A 337 -9.24 -5.99 -6.68
N PRO A 338 -8.43 -5.97 -5.61
CA PRO A 338 -7.77 -7.18 -5.11
C PRO A 338 -8.72 -8.27 -4.59
N TYR A 339 -10.04 -8.01 -4.55
CA TYR A 339 -11.07 -8.92 -4.07
C TYR A 339 -11.84 -9.55 -5.25
N ASN A 340 -13.12 -9.88 -5.07
CA ASN A 340 -13.94 -10.49 -6.12
C ASN A 340 -14.95 -9.48 -6.69
N GLU A 341 -15.02 -9.42 -8.01
CA GLU A 341 -16.05 -8.73 -8.79
C GLU A 341 -16.90 -9.72 -9.58
N GLU A 342 -18.22 -9.60 -9.47
CA GLU A 342 -19.18 -10.55 -10.01
C GLU A 342 -20.37 -9.86 -10.68
N SER A 343 -21.17 -10.65 -11.41
CA SER A 343 -22.46 -10.21 -11.99
C SER A 343 -22.42 -8.86 -12.75
N PRO A 344 -21.48 -8.63 -13.69
CA PRO A 344 -21.45 -7.40 -14.47
C PRO A 344 -22.65 -7.35 -15.41
N ILE A 345 -23.49 -6.33 -15.30
CA ILE A 345 -24.61 -6.05 -16.22
C ILE A 345 -24.47 -4.66 -16.80
N VAL A 346 -24.31 -4.57 -18.13
CA VAL A 346 -24.32 -3.28 -18.84
C VAL A 346 -25.75 -2.82 -19.07
N CYS A 347 -26.04 -1.57 -18.71
CA CYS A 347 -27.34 -0.96 -18.91
C CYS A 347 -27.68 -0.78 -20.39
N PRO A 348 -28.99 -0.64 -20.72
CA PRO A 348 -29.43 -0.31 -22.06
C PRO A 348 -28.90 1.03 -22.60
N ASP A 349 -28.42 1.93 -21.75
CA ASP A 349 -27.78 3.19 -22.19
C ASP A 349 -26.38 2.96 -22.81
N GLY A 350 -25.84 1.74 -22.72
CA GLY A 350 -24.53 1.34 -23.22
C GLY A 350 -23.35 2.02 -22.51
N ARG A 351 -23.62 2.75 -21.43
CA ARG A 351 -22.63 3.60 -20.74
C ARG A 351 -22.54 3.30 -19.26
N THR A 352 -23.54 2.66 -18.66
CA THR A 352 -23.55 2.34 -17.24
C THR A 352 -23.36 0.83 -17.04
N LEU A 353 -22.45 0.44 -16.18
CA LEU A 353 -22.17 -0.95 -15.80
C LEU A 353 -22.50 -1.11 -14.32
N TYR A 354 -23.45 -2.00 -14.01
CA TYR A 354 -23.71 -2.45 -12.64
C TYR A 354 -22.92 -3.74 -12.40
N PHE A 355 -22.43 -3.95 -11.19
CA PHE A 355 -21.70 -5.16 -10.82
C PHE A 355 -21.68 -5.33 -9.31
N ALA A 356 -21.53 -6.57 -8.85
CA ALA A 356 -21.30 -6.88 -7.44
C ALA A 356 -19.79 -6.84 -7.15
N SER A 357 -19.37 -6.31 -6.01
CA SER A 357 -17.96 -6.33 -5.59
C SER A 357 -17.82 -6.45 -4.08
N GLN A 358 -16.79 -7.17 -3.65
CA GLN A 358 -16.34 -7.22 -2.25
C GLN A 358 -15.36 -6.09 -1.90
N GLY A 359 -14.94 -5.30 -2.88
CA GLY A 359 -13.97 -4.23 -2.72
C GLY A 359 -14.60 -2.85 -2.53
N HIS A 360 -13.93 -1.85 -3.09
CA HIS A 360 -14.38 -0.45 -3.11
C HIS A 360 -14.76 0.07 -1.71
N ASN A 361 -15.88 0.79 -1.62
CA ASN A 361 -16.49 1.24 -0.37
C ASN A 361 -17.69 0.37 -0.02
N SER A 362 -17.45 -0.95 0.10
CA SER A 362 -18.48 -1.93 0.49
C SER A 362 -18.90 -1.76 1.97
N MET A 363 -20.17 -2.04 2.25
CA MET A 363 -20.80 -2.06 3.58
C MET A 363 -20.92 -3.47 4.19
N GLY A 364 -20.36 -4.47 3.52
CA GLY A 364 -20.39 -5.87 3.91
C GLY A 364 -20.34 -6.74 2.65
N GLY A 365 -19.86 -7.98 2.80
CA GLY A 365 -19.98 -9.00 1.76
C GLY A 365 -19.71 -8.52 0.32
N PHE A 366 -20.59 -8.92 -0.60
CA PHE A 366 -20.78 -8.30 -1.90
C PHE A 366 -21.80 -7.17 -1.84
N ASP A 367 -21.44 -6.03 -2.41
CA ASP A 367 -22.37 -4.92 -2.64
C ASP A 367 -22.58 -4.67 -4.13
N ILE A 368 -23.75 -4.19 -4.51
CA ILE A 368 -23.99 -3.69 -5.87
C ILE A 368 -23.45 -2.28 -6.02
N PHE A 369 -22.52 -2.14 -6.97
CA PHE A 369 -21.99 -0.89 -7.45
C PHE A 369 -22.48 -0.62 -8.87
N TYR A 370 -22.35 0.63 -9.30
CA TYR A 370 -22.31 0.94 -10.72
C TYR A 370 -21.18 1.90 -11.05
N SER A 371 -20.69 1.80 -12.28
CA SER A 371 -19.72 2.70 -12.87
C SER A 371 -20.20 3.15 -14.25
N ARG A 372 -19.74 4.33 -14.68
CA ARG A 372 -20.06 4.89 -16.00
C ARG A 372 -18.84 4.96 -16.89
N LYS A 373 -19.01 4.56 -18.14
CA LYS A 373 -18.04 4.70 -19.21
C LYS A 373 -17.76 6.19 -19.48
N ILE A 374 -16.49 6.57 -19.41
CA ILE A 374 -16.02 7.96 -19.62
C ILE A 374 -15.58 8.13 -21.08
N ASP A 375 -14.54 7.41 -21.48
CA ASP A 375 -14.01 7.34 -22.84
C ASP A 375 -13.48 5.93 -23.12
N GLY A 376 -13.35 5.53 -24.39
CA GLY A 376 -12.71 4.25 -24.75
C GLY A 376 -13.22 3.05 -23.92
N ASN A 377 -12.33 2.48 -23.08
CA ASN A 377 -12.64 1.44 -22.09
C ASN A 377 -12.44 1.90 -20.64
N SER A 378 -12.35 3.22 -20.42
CA SER A 378 -12.19 3.84 -19.10
C SER A 378 -13.55 3.99 -18.40
N TRP A 379 -13.57 3.68 -17.12
CA TRP A 379 -14.74 3.67 -16.26
C TRP A 379 -14.57 4.66 -15.10
N SER A 380 -15.66 5.27 -14.65
CA SER A 380 -15.65 6.13 -13.46
C SER A 380 -15.42 5.31 -12.19
N MET A 381 -15.06 5.99 -11.10
CA MET A 381 -15.07 5.38 -9.78
C MET A 381 -16.45 4.73 -9.50
N PRO A 382 -16.49 3.47 -9.05
CA PRO A 382 -17.74 2.77 -8.75
C PRO A 382 -18.47 3.41 -7.57
N ILE A 383 -19.79 3.46 -7.68
CA ILE A 383 -20.66 4.05 -6.67
C ILE A 383 -21.52 2.94 -6.06
N ASN A 384 -21.41 2.81 -4.75
CA ASN A 384 -22.27 1.94 -3.94
C ASN A 384 -23.71 2.48 -3.94
N LEU A 385 -24.70 1.63 -4.20
CA LEU A 385 -26.11 2.02 -4.22
C LEU A 385 -26.67 2.35 -2.83
N GLY A 386 -25.98 1.95 -1.77
CA GLY A 386 -26.27 2.26 -0.37
C GLY A 386 -27.52 1.55 0.16
N TYR A 387 -27.84 1.82 1.43
CA TYR A 387 -28.93 1.15 2.14
C TYR A 387 -30.31 1.75 1.78
N PRO A 388 -31.40 0.94 1.63
CA PRO A 388 -31.48 -0.51 1.83
C PRO A 388 -31.30 -1.32 0.54
N PHE A 389 -30.73 -0.74 -0.51
CA PHE A 389 -30.46 -1.50 -1.73
C PHE A 389 -29.35 -2.53 -1.48
N ASN A 390 -28.24 -2.06 -0.90
CA ASN A 390 -27.24 -2.90 -0.27
C ASN A 390 -27.50 -2.97 1.24
N THR A 391 -27.09 -4.07 1.86
CA THR A 391 -27.18 -4.38 3.28
C THR A 391 -25.80 -4.80 3.78
N PRO A 392 -25.57 -4.99 5.09
CA PRO A 392 -24.28 -5.52 5.55
C PRO A 392 -24.03 -6.99 5.18
N ASP A 393 -24.92 -7.59 4.39
CA ASP A 393 -24.87 -8.96 3.87
C ASP A 393 -24.51 -8.96 2.37
N ASP A 394 -24.62 -10.10 1.68
CA ASP A 394 -24.32 -10.20 0.25
C ASP A 394 -25.50 -9.79 -0.66
N GLU A 395 -25.35 -8.69 -1.39
CA GLU A 395 -26.11 -8.37 -2.60
C GLU A 395 -25.31 -8.68 -3.87
N PHE A 396 -25.56 -9.88 -4.41
CA PHE A 396 -24.76 -10.45 -5.49
C PHE A 396 -25.29 -10.16 -6.91
N TYR A 397 -26.55 -9.73 -7.06
CA TYR A 397 -27.16 -9.57 -8.38
C TYR A 397 -28.20 -8.45 -8.48
N PHE A 398 -28.10 -7.64 -9.54
CA PHE A 398 -29.12 -6.69 -9.96
C PHE A 398 -29.15 -6.59 -11.49
N TYR A 399 -30.34 -6.72 -12.09
CA TYR A 399 -30.55 -6.51 -13.52
C TYR A 399 -31.14 -5.12 -13.78
N PRO A 400 -30.35 -4.12 -14.22
CA PRO A 400 -30.87 -2.79 -14.51
C PRO A 400 -31.78 -2.77 -15.74
N LEU A 401 -32.99 -2.22 -15.59
CA LEU A 401 -33.89 -1.89 -16.70
C LEU A 401 -33.56 -0.51 -17.28
N ASP A 402 -33.12 0.40 -16.43
CA ASP A 402 -32.62 1.74 -16.75
C ASP A 402 -31.70 2.22 -15.60
N SER A 403 -31.39 3.52 -15.54
CA SER A 403 -30.49 4.07 -14.51
C SER A 403 -31.09 4.15 -13.10
N LEU A 404 -32.42 4.02 -12.96
CA LEU A 404 -33.16 4.19 -11.69
C LEU A 404 -34.02 2.96 -11.34
N SER A 405 -34.17 2.00 -12.24
CA SER A 405 -35.00 0.82 -12.02
C SER A 405 -34.37 -0.46 -12.54
N GLY A 406 -34.77 -1.58 -11.97
CA GLY A 406 -34.30 -2.90 -12.36
C GLY A 406 -35.06 -4.02 -11.69
N VAL A 407 -34.55 -5.24 -11.83
CA VAL A 407 -35.10 -6.45 -11.23
C VAL A 407 -34.00 -7.12 -10.41
N MET A 408 -34.33 -7.58 -9.20
CA MET A 408 -33.40 -8.36 -8.38
C MET A 408 -34.10 -9.45 -7.56
N PRO A 409 -33.37 -10.52 -7.23
CA PRO A 409 -33.82 -11.48 -6.21
C PRO A 409 -33.82 -10.81 -4.83
N MET A 410 -34.89 -10.97 -4.07
CA MET A 410 -35.02 -10.45 -2.69
C MET A 410 -35.74 -11.46 -1.80
N ALA A 411 -35.34 -11.52 -0.52
CA ALA A 411 -36.05 -12.28 0.50
C ALA A 411 -37.19 -11.43 1.06
N ILE A 412 -38.41 -12.00 1.12
CA ILE A 412 -39.64 -11.29 1.53
C ILE A 412 -39.57 -10.79 2.97
N SER A 413 -38.89 -11.56 3.83
CA SER A 413 -38.78 -11.30 5.26
C SER A 413 -37.54 -12.00 5.83
N ASN A 414 -37.16 -11.61 7.05
CA ASN A 414 -36.08 -12.22 7.84
C ASN A 414 -36.39 -13.66 8.28
N GLN A 415 -37.40 -14.32 7.70
CA GLN A 415 -37.72 -15.73 7.90
C GLN A 415 -37.81 -16.49 6.56
N SER A 416 -37.77 -15.79 5.43
CA SER A 416 -37.77 -16.42 4.11
C SER A 416 -36.42 -17.06 3.85
N THR A 417 -36.43 -18.35 3.49
CA THR A 417 -35.21 -19.11 3.16
C THR A 417 -34.94 -19.17 1.66
N PHE A 418 -35.69 -18.43 0.86
CA PHE A 418 -35.55 -18.35 -0.60
C PHE A 418 -35.79 -16.92 -1.09
N TYR A 419 -35.30 -16.64 -2.30
CA TYR A 419 -35.47 -15.37 -2.99
C TYR A 419 -36.64 -15.42 -3.98
N GLU A 420 -37.34 -14.30 -4.11
CA GLU A 420 -38.30 -14.03 -5.18
C GLU A 420 -37.86 -12.81 -5.99
N LEU A 421 -38.45 -12.60 -7.17
CA LEU A 421 -38.07 -11.48 -8.03
C LEU A 421 -38.91 -10.24 -7.75
N TYR A 422 -38.23 -9.12 -7.56
CA TYR A 422 -38.85 -7.82 -7.36
C TYR A 422 -38.36 -6.83 -8.41
N LYS A 423 -39.28 -6.03 -8.94
CA LYS A 423 -38.95 -4.79 -9.62
C LYS A 423 -38.62 -3.74 -8.57
N VAL A 424 -37.50 -3.07 -8.74
CA VAL A 424 -36.97 -2.06 -7.83
C VAL A 424 -36.92 -0.72 -8.53
N ASN A 425 -37.36 0.33 -7.85
CA ASN A 425 -37.22 1.72 -8.28
C ASN A 425 -36.48 2.51 -7.20
N ILE A 426 -35.38 3.13 -7.59
CA ILE A 426 -34.51 3.95 -6.74
C ILE A 426 -34.91 5.42 -6.96
N TYR A 427 -35.26 6.10 -5.86
CA TYR A 427 -35.65 7.51 -5.87
C TYR A 427 -34.56 8.34 -5.21
N PRO A 428 -33.77 9.08 -6.00
CA PRO A 428 -32.72 9.91 -5.46
C PRO A 428 -33.20 11.07 -4.59
N SER A 429 -32.38 11.47 -3.62
CA SER A 429 -32.57 12.72 -2.88
C SER A 429 -31.97 13.90 -3.67
N ILE A 430 -32.71 14.40 -4.67
CA ILE A 430 -32.25 15.35 -5.72
C ILE A 430 -31.73 16.71 -5.15
N SER A 431 -32.01 17.05 -3.89
CA SER A 431 -31.74 18.39 -3.34
C SER A 431 -30.47 18.55 -2.51
N ARG A 432 -29.70 17.49 -2.25
CA ARG A 432 -28.60 17.55 -1.29
C ARG A 432 -27.26 17.93 -1.95
N LYS A 433 -26.50 18.79 -1.28
CA LYS A 433 -25.08 18.97 -1.59
C LYS A 433 -24.32 17.76 -1.06
N ILE A 434 -23.33 17.32 -1.82
CA ILE A 434 -22.42 16.23 -1.55
C ILE A 434 -21.04 16.85 -1.33
N GLU A 435 -20.42 16.51 -0.23
CA GLU A 435 -19.04 16.82 0.11
C GLU A 435 -18.09 15.93 -0.71
N LEU A 436 -17.65 16.41 -1.85
CA LEU A 436 -16.52 15.81 -2.56
C LEU A 436 -15.27 16.03 -1.72
N PHE A 437 -14.67 14.95 -1.22
CA PHE A 437 -13.49 14.99 -0.36
C PHE A 437 -12.47 13.96 -0.78
N GLY A 438 -11.24 14.11 -0.36
CA GLY A 438 -10.20 13.12 -0.60
C GLY A 438 -8.84 13.67 -0.25
N LYS A 439 -7.81 12.95 -0.69
CA LYS A 439 -6.44 13.36 -0.51
C LYS A 439 -5.79 13.67 -1.85
N VAL A 440 -5.11 14.81 -1.91
CA VAL A 440 -4.12 15.09 -2.94
C VAL A 440 -2.93 14.18 -2.65
N ASN A 441 -2.53 13.38 -3.63
CA ASN A 441 -1.26 12.67 -3.60
C ASN A 441 -0.36 13.25 -4.69
N LEU A 442 0.87 13.54 -4.33
CA LEU A 442 1.88 13.99 -5.28
C LEU A 442 2.66 12.77 -5.77
N SER A 443 2.87 12.65 -7.08
CA SER A 443 3.55 11.50 -7.69
C SER A 443 4.97 11.26 -7.15
N ASP A 444 5.59 12.28 -6.56
CA ASP A 444 6.92 12.27 -5.96
C ASP A 444 6.92 12.08 -4.43
N ASN A 445 5.74 11.90 -3.82
CA ASN A 445 5.51 11.83 -2.37
C ASN A 445 6.05 13.05 -1.59
N ALA A 446 6.12 14.22 -2.22
CA ALA A 446 6.48 15.46 -1.52
C ALA A 446 5.40 15.89 -0.51
N ASP A 447 5.82 16.71 0.46
CA ASP A 447 4.89 17.34 1.40
C ASP A 447 3.98 18.35 0.69
N ILE A 448 2.70 18.37 1.04
CA ILE A 448 1.70 19.23 0.38
C ILE A 448 1.72 20.62 1.02
N LYS A 449 2.05 21.62 0.21
CA LYS A 449 1.92 23.03 0.58
C LYS A 449 0.51 23.49 0.21
N SER A 450 -0.33 23.72 1.21
CA SER A 450 -1.78 23.97 1.08
C SER A 450 -2.14 25.20 0.23
N ASP A 451 -1.21 26.12 0.04
CA ASP A 451 -1.33 27.35 -0.75
C ASP A 451 -0.87 27.20 -2.22
N SER A 452 -0.29 26.06 -2.59
CA SER A 452 0.34 25.82 -3.90
C SER A 452 -0.52 25.01 -4.88
N ILE A 453 -1.66 24.51 -4.42
CA ILE A 453 -2.56 23.63 -5.16
C ILE A 453 -4.00 24.11 -4.93
N ALA A 454 -4.75 24.33 -6.00
CA ALA A 454 -6.18 24.54 -5.91
C ALA A 454 -6.91 23.52 -6.79
N ILE A 455 -7.97 22.94 -6.24
CA ILE A 455 -8.81 21.96 -6.90
C ILE A 455 -10.02 22.72 -7.42
N LEU A 456 -10.21 22.69 -8.73
CA LEU A 456 -11.28 23.38 -9.44
C LEU A 456 -12.31 22.35 -9.90
N VAL A 457 -13.56 22.54 -9.52
CA VAL A 457 -14.69 21.75 -10.03
C VAL A 457 -15.45 22.60 -11.04
N LYS A 458 -15.46 22.18 -12.31
CA LYS A 458 -16.14 22.89 -13.40
C LYS A 458 -17.30 22.08 -13.97
N ASP A 459 -18.35 22.73 -14.45
CA ASP A 459 -19.46 22.06 -15.15
C ASP A 459 -19.11 21.71 -16.62
N THR A 460 -20.04 21.10 -17.33
CA THR A 460 -19.87 20.74 -18.75
C THR A 460 -19.77 21.93 -19.70
N ALA A 461 -20.11 23.13 -19.24
CA ALA A 461 -19.94 24.39 -19.98
C ALA A 461 -18.64 25.12 -19.59
N ASN A 462 -17.76 24.46 -18.82
CA ASN A 462 -16.48 24.97 -18.33
C ASN A 462 -16.61 26.12 -17.32
N ASN A 463 -17.79 26.29 -16.69
CA ASN A 463 -17.97 27.26 -15.61
C ASN A 463 -17.43 26.69 -14.31
N LEU A 464 -16.69 27.50 -13.53
CA LEU A 464 -16.25 27.13 -12.19
C LEU A 464 -17.46 27.04 -11.24
N ILE A 465 -17.73 25.84 -10.72
CA ILE A 465 -18.82 25.55 -9.80
C ILE A 465 -18.35 25.65 -8.35
N ALA A 466 -17.16 25.12 -8.07
CA ALA A 466 -16.59 25.13 -6.73
C ALA A 466 -15.05 25.02 -6.78
N MET A 467 -14.41 25.39 -5.67
CA MET A 467 -12.97 25.32 -5.51
C MET A 467 -12.62 24.89 -4.09
N ALA A 468 -11.58 24.08 -3.93
CA ALA A 468 -11.00 23.71 -2.64
C ALA A 468 -9.48 23.89 -2.64
N LEU A 469 -8.95 24.21 -1.46
CA LEU A 469 -7.52 24.18 -1.18
C LEU A 469 -7.25 22.98 -0.26
N PRO A 470 -6.31 22.08 -0.61
CA PRO A 470 -5.95 20.97 0.24
C PRO A 470 -5.25 21.48 1.52
N LEU A 471 -5.42 20.77 2.63
CA LEU A 471 -4.65 20.96 3.85
C LEU A 471 -3.23 20.43 3.70
N SER A 472 -2.35 20.71 4.67
CA SER A 472 -0.95 20.28 4.65
C SER A 472 -0.76 18.76 4.66
N ASP A 473 -1.75 18.01 5.16
CA ASP A 473 -1.79 16.56 5.10
C ASP A 473 -2.33 16.01 3.75
N GLY A 474 -2.65 16.91 2.82
CA GLY A 474 -3.20 16.66 1.50
C GLY A 474 -4.71 16.57 1.43
N THR A 475 -5.42 16.58 2.55
CA THR A 475 -6.87 16.40 2.55
C THR A 475 -7.60 17.63 2.00
N TYR A 476 -8.63 17.42 1.18
CA TYR A 476 -9.45 18.49 0.63
C TYR A 476 -10.94 18.14 0.75
N SER A 477 -11.79 19.16 0.69
CA SER A 477 -13.25 18.99 0.72
C SER A 477 -13.96 20.14 0.01
N VAL A 478 -14.99 19.83 -0.78
CA VAL A 478 -15.80 20.80 -1.52
C VAL A 478 -17.25 20.33 -1.68
N ALA A 479 -18.23 21.21 -1.45
CA ALA A 479 -19.65 20.87 -1.56
C ALA A 479 -20.18 21.09 -2.99
N ILE A 480 -20.62 20.03 -3.65
CA ILE A 480 -21.19 20.03 -5.02
C ILE A 480 -22.57 19.38 -5.05
N LYS A 481 -23.36 19.58 -6.11
CA LYS A 481 -24.62 18.85 -6.28
C LYS A 481 -24.37 17.59 -7.14
N PRO A 482 -25.33 16.66 -7.25
CA PRO A 482 -25.30 15.71 -8.34
C PRO A 482 -25.22 16.42 -9.70
N GLY A 483 -24.35 15.93 -10.58
CA GLY A 483 -24.07 16.55 -11.87
C GLY A 483 -22.94 15.87 -12.65
N ARG A 484 -22.56 16.49 -13.75
CA ARG A 484 -21.34 16.16 -14.50
C ARG A 484 -20.36 17.30 -14.33
N TYR A 485 -19.13 16.96 -13.98
CA TYR A 485 -18.07 17.89 -13.66
C TYR A 485 -16.76 17.47 -14.31
N SER A 486 -15.92 18.46 -14.60
CA SER A 486 -14.48 18.27 -14.81
C SER A 486 -13.77 18.77 -13.56
N LEU A 487 -13.00 17.90 -12.91
CA LEU A 487 -12.07 18.30 -11.87
C LEU A 487 -10.73 18.63 -12.51
N GLU A 488 -10.18 19.76 -12.13
CA GLU A 488 -8.83 20.19 -12.49
C GLU A 488 -8.09 20.54 -11.22
N ALA A 489 -6.77 20.40 -11.23
CA ALA A 489 -5.93 20.95 -10.18
C ALA A 489 -4.99 21.98 -10.79
N THR A 490 -5.07 23.21 -10.31
CA THR A 490 -4.11 24.24 -10.67
C THR A 490 -2.97 24.24 -9.66
N SER A 491 -1.77 23.96 -10.14
CA SER A 491 -0.53 24.05 -9.36
C SER A 491 0.59 24.59 -10.24
N GLN A 492 1.57 25.25 -9.60
CA GLN A 492 2.78 25.71 -10.27
C GLN A 492 3.61 24.53 -10.79
N PHE A 493 3.75 23.46 -10.00
CA PHE A 493 4.70 22.37 -10.24
C PHE A 493 4.06 21.07 -10.69
N TYR A 494 2.75 20.93 -10.47
CA TYR A 494 2.04 19.69 -10.75
C TYR A 494 0.93 19.92 -11.76
N VAL A 495 0.63 18.88 -12.54
CA VAL A 495 -0.52 18.80 -13.43
C VAL A 495 -1.36 17.62 -13.05
N MET A 496 -2.63 17.75 -13.37
CA MET A 496 -3.55 16.65 -13.38
C MET A 496 -4.22 16.69 -14.74
N ASN A 497 -4.31 15.54 -15.41
CA ASN A 497 -5.25 15.44 -16.53
C ASN A 497 -6.65 15.71 -15.97
N PRO A 498 -7.46 16.58 -16.60
CA PRO A 498 -8.79 16.88 -16.09
C PRO A 498 -9.59 15.61 -15.87
N LEU A 499 -10.02 15.39 -14.64
CA LEU A 499 -10.74 14.18 -14.25
C LEU A 499 -12.23 14.41 -14.49
N GLN A 500 -12.82 13.60 -15.37
CA GLN A 500 -14.26 13.63 -15.58
C GLN A 500 -14.97 12.95 -14.40
N LEU A 501 -15.76 13.72 -13.66
CA LEU A 501 -16.54 13.25 -12.53
C LEU A 501 -18.03 13.29 -12.90
N HIS A 502 -18.70 12.15 -12.74
CA HIS A 502 -20.15 12.10 -12.79
C HIS A 502 -20.70 11.63 -11.46
N ILE A 503 -21.44 12.53 -10.82
CA ILE A 503 -22.26 12.20 -9.65
C ILE A 503 -23.69 12.17 -10.15
N PRO A 504 -24.29 11.00 -10.39
CA PRO A 504 -25.68 10.94 -10.83
C PRO A 504 -26.60 11.39 -9.71
N THR A 505 -27.81 11.79 -10.10
CA THR A 505 -28.83 12.23 -9.15
C THR A 505 -29.10 11.20 -8.07
N THR A 506 -28.97 9.89 -8.37
CA THR A 506 -29.05 8.71 -7.46
C THR A 506 -28.05 8.68 -6.32
N TYR A 507 -26.97 9.45 -6.39
CA TYR A 507 -25.97 9.44 -5.34
C TYR A 507 -26.55 9.90 -4.00
N ASN A 508 -26.43 9.05 -2.99
CA ASN A 508 -27.11 9.20 -1.69
C ASN A 508 -26.18 9.44 -0.51
N GLN A 509 -24.87 9.38 -0.73
CA GLN A 509 -23.88 9.57 0.31
C GLN A 509 -23.65 11.08 0.52
N GLU A 510 -23.39 11.52 1.76
CA GLU A 510 -23.04 12.93 1.97
C GLU A 510 -21.65 13.25 1.45
N LYS A 511 -20.77 12.25 1.35
CA LYS A 511 -19.40 12.46 0.95
C LYS A 511 -19.03 11.58 -0.23
N TYR A 512 -18.41 12.16 -1.25
CA TYR A 512 -17.83 11.43 -2.38
C TYR A 512 -16.31 11.42 -2.21
N LEU A 513 -15.74 10.25 -1.90
CA LEU A 513 -14.30 10.10 -1.78
C LEU A 513 -13.66 10.09 -3.17
N LEU A 514 -12.72 11.00 -3.39
CA LEU A 514 -11.95 11.06 -4.61
C LEU A 514 -10.53 11.54 -4.31
N ASP A 515 -9.61 10.60 -4.23
CA ASP A 515 -8.20 10.95 -4.18
C ASP A 515 -7.76 11.44 -5.56
N ILE A 516 -7.00 12.54 -5.58
CA ILE A 516 -6.48 13.10 -6.82
C ILE A 516 -4.97 12.99 -6.82
N ASN A 517 -4.46 12.33 -7.85
CA ASN A 517 -3.03 12.21 -8.06
C ASN A 517 -2.60 13.37 -8.96
N LEU A 518 -1.69 14.17 -8.43
CA LEU A 518 -1.05 15.24 -9.15
C LEU A 518 0.31 14.72 -9.60
N ASP A 519 0.45 14.60 -10.91
CA ASP A 519 1.72 14.28 -11.53
C ASP A 519 2.58 15.53 -11.50
N ALA A 520 3.84 15.39 -11.09
CA ALA A 520 4.80 16.45 -11.35
C ALA A 520 4.75 16.76 -12.86
N LYS A 521 4.61 18.05 -13.21
CA LYS A 521 4.59 18.48 -14.61
C LYS A 521 5.71 17.78 -15.36
N PRO A 522 5.42 17.08 -16.48
CA PRO A 522 6.46 16.42 -17.24
C PRO A 522 7.50 17.47 -17.58
N ILE A 523 8.70 17.26 -17.04
CA ILE A 523 9.83 18.13 -17.26
C ILE A 523 10.18 17.92 -18.73
N THR A 524 9.78 18.86 -19.58
CA THR A 524 10.23 18.89 -20.97
C THR A 524 11.75 19.01 -20.94
N LYS A 525 12.41 17.86 -21.21
CA LYS A 525 13.85 17.54 -21.11
C LYS A 525 14.36 17.20 -19.72
N GLU A 526 14.71 15.93 -19.54
CA GLU A 526 15.72 15.49 -18.58
C GLU A 526 17.01 16.32 -18.79
N GLU A 527 17.43 17.07 -17.77
CA GLU A 527 18.74 17.72 -17.77
C GLU A 527 19.68 16.90 -16.88
N VAL A 528 20.41 15.96 -17.47
CA VAL A 528 21.53 15.29 -16.79
C VAL A 528 22.67 16.30 -16.69
N ILE A 529 22.92 16.83 -15.50
CA ILE A 529 24.01 17.78 -15.27
C ILE A 529 25.26 17.01 -14.85
N ARG A 530 26.28 17.02 -15.73
CA ARG A 530 27.57 16.37 -15.50
C ARG A 530 28.59 17.34 -14.92
N PHE A 531 29.17 16.99 -13.77
CA PHE A 531 30.23 17.76 -13.12
C PHE A 531 31.55 17.00 -13.14
N ASN A 532 32.63 17.71 -13.46
CA ASN A 532 33.97 17.21 -13.15
C ASN A 532 34.34 17.55 -11.71
N TYR A 533 35.27 16.79 -11.13
CA TYR A 533 35.87 17.18 -9.86
C TYR A 533 36.66 18.49 -10.00
N VAL A 534 36.66 19.31 -8.96
CA VAL A 534 37.48 20.51 -8.91
C VAL A 534 38.91 20.08 -8.59
N LEU A 535 39.81 20.12 -9.57
CA LEU A 535 41.19 19.65 -9.43
C LEU A 535 42.13 20.77 -8.97
N PHE A 536 43.17 20.38 -8.22
CA PHE A 536 44.19 21.28 -7.71
C PHE A 536 45.61 20.82 -8.10
N ASP A 537 46.49 21.82 -8.23
CA ASP A 537 47.92 21.58 -8.35
C ASP A 537 48.52 21.00 -7.06
N PHE A 538 49.74 20.47 -7.17
CA PHE A 538 50.50 20.01 -6.03
C PHE A 538 50.73 21.16 -5.04
N ASP A 539 50.60 20.87 -3.74
CA ASP A 539 50.77 21.85 -2.64
C ASP A 539 49.97 23.17 -2.83
N SER A 540 48.78 23.09 -3.46
CA SER A 540 47.98 24.27 -3.76
C SER A 540 46.49 24.05 -3.49
N TYR A 541 45.80 25.15 -3.14
CA TYR A 541 44.36 25.29 -3.04
C TYR A 541 43.81 26.39 -3.98
N GLU A 542 44.64 26.87 -4.91
CA GLU A 542 44.26 27.90 -5.87
C GLU A 542 43.31 27.33 -6.95
N LEU A 543 42.21 28.05 -7.20
CA LEU A 543 41.23 27.69 -8.23
C LEU A 543 41.66 28.22 -9.61
N LYS A 544 42.23 27.34 -10.43
CA LYS A 544 42.58 27.65 -11.81
C LYS A 544 41.35 27.78 -12.72
N ARG A 545 41.56 28.27 -13.94
CA ARG A 545 40.51 28.51 -14.93
C ARG A 545 39.58 27.32 -15.16
N ASP A 546 40.11 26.10 -15.26
CA ASP A 546 39.30 24.90 -15.46
C ASP A 546 38.43 24.58 -14.23
N ALA A 547 38.97 24.78 -13.04
CA ALA A 547 38.23 24.64 -11.78
C ALA A 547 37.12 25.70 -11.68
N GLN A 548 37.39 26.95 -12.04
CA GLN A 548 36.40 28.02 -12.08
C GLN A 548 35.27 27.72 -13.07
N PHE A 549 35.59 27.19 -14.27
CA PHE A 549 34.59 26.79 -15.26
C PHE A 549 33.63 25.71 -14.73
N GLU A 550 34.14 24.72 -13.99
CA GLU A 550 33.29 23.72 -13.34
C GLU A 550 32.46 24.33 -12.20
N LEU A 551 33.01 25.29 -11.46
CA LEU A 551 32.28 26.00 -10.41
C LEU A 551 31.19 26.92 -10.95
N GLU A 552 31.31 27.48 -12.15
CA GLU A 552 30.21 28.24 -12.78
C GLU A 552 28.98 27.35 -13.04
N LYS A 553 29.18 26.07 -13.38
CA LYS A 553 28.08 25.12 -13.52
C LYS A 553 27.39 24.88 -12.17
N VAL A 554 28.17 24.80 -11.08
CA VAL A 554 27.64 24.60 -9.72
C VAL A 554 26.93 25.85 -9.23
N TYR A 555 27.49 27.03 -9.49
CA TYR A 555 26.86 28.32 -9.21
C TYR A 555 25.52 28.45 -9.91
N LYS A 556 25.47 28.16 -11.21
CA LYS A 556 24.23 28.15 -11.98
C LYS A 556 23.21 27.19 -11.37
N LEU A 557 23.61 25.97 -11.04
CA LEU A 557 22.75 25.00 -10.36
C LEU A 557 22.21 25.54 -9.03
N MET A 558 23.06 26.08 -8.16
CA MET A 558 22.60 26.60 -6.86
C MET A 558 21.72 27.86 -6.97
N THR A 559 21.84 28.59 -8.08
CA THR A 559 20.99 29.73 -8.42
C THR A 559 19.62 29.27 -8.93
N ASP A 560 19.62 28.29 -9.84
CA ASP A 560 18.40 27.72 -10.43
C ASP A 560 17.56 26.94 -9.41
N TYR A 561 18.20 26.45 -8.34
CA TYR A 561 17.56 25.73 -7.23
C TYR A 561 17.87 26.38 -5.87
N PRO A 562 17.08 27.38 -5.42
CA PRO A 562 17.35 28.14 -4.19
C PRO A 562 17.36 27.33 -2.87
N ASP A 563 16.67 26.19 -2.83
CA ASP A 563 16.58 25.32 -1.64
C ASP A 563 17.69 24.25 -1.57
N LEU A 564 18.62 24.26 -2.52
CA LEU A 564 19.65 23.23 -2.66
C LEU A 564 20.85 23.51 -1.73
N TYR A 565 21.26 22.52 -0.94
CA TYR A 565 22.45 22.60 -0.08
C TYR A 565 23.56 21.75 -0.68
N ILE A 566 24.83 22.13 -0.52
CA ILE A 566 25.93 21.28 -0.97
C ILE A 566 26.97 21.06 0.13
N GLU A 567 27.56 19.89 0.14
CA GLU A 567 28.76 19.57 0.90
C GLU A 567 29.97 19.51 -0.01
N VAL A 568 31.01 20.24 0.35
CA VAL A 568 32.28 20.29 -0.35
C VAL A 568 33.30 19.53 0.47
N ILE A 569 33.86 18.47 -0.11
CA ILE A 569 34.84 17.60 0.53
C ILE A 569 36.17 17.70 -0.22
N GLY A 570 37.20 18.22 0.44
CA GLY A 570 38.55 18.30 -0.09
C GLY A 570 39.35 17.02 0.17
N HIS A 571 40.23 16.70 -0.77
CA HIS A 571 41.10 15.53 -0.74
C HIS A 571 42.54 15.92 -1.12
N THR A 572 43.52 15.14 -0.67
CA THR A 572 44.92 15.24 -1.10
C THR A 572 45.40 13.92 -1.68
N ASP A 573 46.53 13.97 -2.38
CA ASP A 573 47.31 12.75 -2.60
C ASP A 573 48.06 12.34 -1.32
N SER A 574 48.78 11.21 -1.38
CA SER A 574 49.47 10.64 -0.22
C SER A 574 50.81 11.31 0.12
N LYS A 575 51.24 12.36 -0.59
CA LYS A 575 52.49 13.07 -0.29
C LYS A 575 52.23 14.12 0.79
N GLY A 576 53.09 14.17 1.80
CA GLY A 576 52.95 15.09 2.94
C GLY A 576 52.59 14.38 4.24
N SER A 577 52.70 15.09 5.37
CA SER A 577 52.30 14.51 6.66
C SER A 577 50.77 14.44 6.74
N PRO A 578 50.18 13.48 7.49
CA PRO A 578 48.73 13.36 7.61
C PRO A 578 48.05 14.65 8.09
N MET A 579 48.68 15.37 9.04
CA MET A 579 48.17 16.65 9.54
C MET A 579 48.20 17.74 8.46
N TYR A 580 49.31 17.84 7.73
CA TYR A 580 49.44 18.80 6.64
C TYR A 580 48.40 18.52 5.54
N ASN A 581 48.18 17.25 5.18
CA ASN A 581 47.19 16.84 4.18
C ASN A 581 45.76 17.15 4.63
N LEU A 582 45.45 16.95 5.92
CA LEU A 582 44.16 17.31 6.48
C LEU A 582 43.91 18.82 6.39
N MET A 583 44.90 19.65 6.72
CA MET A 583 44.80 21.10 6.61
C MET A 583 44.68 21.56 5.14
N LEU A 584 45.48 21.01 4.24
CA LEU A 584 45.46 21.38 2.82
C LEU A 584 44.14 21.00 2.14
N SER A 585 43.60 19.82 2.43
CA SER A 585 42.28 19.42 1.93
C SER A 585 41.16 20.30 2.44
N ALA A 586 41.17 20.72 3.72
CA ALA A 586 40.17 21.66 4.24
C ALA A 586 40.25 23.02 3.52
N ARG A 587 41.45 23.54 3.28
CA ARG A 587 41.66 24.79 2.51
C ARG A 587 41.12 24.70 1.09
N ARG A 588 41.31 23.57 0.39
CA ARG A 588 40.74 23.32 -0.94
C ARG A 588 39.22 23.35 -0.95
N ALA A 589 38.62 22.74 0.06
CA ALA A 589 37.16 22.69 0.17
C ALA A 589 36.58 24.08 0.50
N ASN A 590 37.26 24.86 1.35
CA ASN A 590 36.89 26.25 1.64
C ASN A 590 37.02 27.14 0.41
N ALA A 591 38.11 27.01 -0.37
CA ALA A 591 38.31 27.80 -1.58
C ALA A 591 37.14 27.66 -2.58
N VAL A 592 36.57 26.44 -2.70
CA VAL A 592 35.39 26.17 -3.52
C VAL A 592 34.13 26.85 -2.95
N ALA A 593 33.89 26.75 -1.64
CA ALA A 593 32.73 27.38 -1.00
C ALA A 593 32.82 28.92 -1.08
N GLU A 594 33.97 29.51 -0.74
CA GLU A 594 34.22 30.95 -0.83
C GLU A 594 34.01 31.48 -2.25
N TYR A 595 34.42 30.74 -3.28
CA TYR A 595 34.17 31.12 -4.67
C TYR A 595 32.67 31.29 -4.97
N LEU A 596 31.85 30.35 -4.50
CA LEU A 596 30.39 30.37 -4.72
C LEU A 596 29.67 31.40 -3.84
N VAL A 597 30.15 31.61 -2.61
CA VAL A 597 29.64 32.65 -1.71
C VAL A 597 29.92 34.05 -2.28
N ASN A 598 31.12 34.29 -2.79
CA ASN A 598 31.48 35.56 -3.44
C ASN A 598 30.65 35.83 -4.71
N LYS A 599 30.05 34.79 -5.30
CA LYS A 599 29.11 34.90 -6.43
C LYS A 599 27.66 35.12 -5.99
N GLY A 600 27.39 35.14 -4.69
CA GLY A 600 26.08 35.51 -4.11
C GLY A 600 25.25 34.33 -3.58
N ILE A 601 25.82 33.14 -3.42
CA ILE A 601 25.13 32.01 -2.77
C ILE A 601 25.29 32.12 -1.25
N ASP A 602 24.20 31.96 -0.49
CA ASP A 602 24.21 32.04 0.98
C ASP A 602 25.16 30.99 1.60
N GLU A 603 26.07 31.43 2.48
CA GLU A 603 27.05 30.60 3.19
C GLU A 603 26.39 29.44 3.98
N LYS A 604 25.16 29.63 4.47
CA LYS A 604 24.39 28.59 5.18
C LYS A 604 24.05 27.40 4.29
N ARG A 605 24.20 27.53 2.97
CA ARG A 605 23.93 26.47 1.99
C ARG A 605 25.11 25.53 1.76
N PHE A 606 26.21 25.71 2.50
CA PHE A 606 27.43 24.92 2.36
C PHE A 606 27.80 24.16 3.64
N VAL A 607 28.31 22.94 3.45
CA VAL A 607 29.03 22.19 4.49
C VAL A 607 30.42 21.88 3.95
N VAL A 608 31.48 22.26 4.66
CA VAL A 608 32.85 22.09 4.16
C VAL A 608 33.65 21.09 5.00
N ARG A 609 34.39 20.18 4.34
CA ARG A 609 35.20 19.14 5.00
C ARG A 609 36.55 18.92 4.31
N GLY A 610 37.58 18.65 5.11
CA GLY A 610 38.87 18.12 4.63
C GLY A 610 39.05 16.66 5.04
N MET A 611 39.38 15.78 4.08
CA MET A 611 39.59 14.34 4.32
C MET A 611 41.06 13.90 4.23
N GLY A 612 41.98 14.83 3.96
CA GLY A 612 43.39 14.51 3.71
C GLY A 612 43.57 13.46 2.61
N SER A 613 44.48 12.52 2.82
CA SER A 613 44.75 11.40 1.90
C SER A 613 43.85 10.18 2.12
N LEU A 614 42.92 10.22 3.08
CA LEU A 614 42.15 9.06 3.56
C LEU A 614 41.23 8.44 2.51
N VAL A 615 40.74 9.26 1.56
CA VAL A 615 39.79 8.85 0.52
C VAL A 615 40.42 9.07 -0.87
N SER A 616 41.24 8.08 -1.26
CA SER A 616 41.86 8.04 -2.58
C SER A 616 40.86 7.60 -3.65
N PHE A 617 40.72 8.40 -4.70
CA PHE A 617 39.88 8.13 -5.86
C PHE A 617 40.63 7.36 -6.95
N ALA A 618 41.94 7.55 -7.04
CA ALA A 618 42.86 6.81 -7.90
C ALA A 618 44.10 6.32 -7.12
N ALA A 619 44.84 5.37 -7.68
CA ALA A 619 46.03 4.82 -7.02
C ALA A 619 47.16 5.88 -6.92
N ASN A 620 47.70 6.10 -5.71
CA ASN A 620 48.85 7.03 -5.53
C ASN A 620 50.18 6.44 -6.01
N THR A 621 50.24 5.11 -6.15
CA THR A 621 51.38 4.31 -6.64
C THR A 621 50.89 3.30 -7.68
N ASN A 622 51.78 2.86 -8.56
CA ASN A 622 51.52 1.80 -9.52
C ASN A 622 51.58 0.42 -8.82
N PRO A 623 51.13 -0.67 -9.47
CA PRO A 623 51.18 -2.03 -8.89
C PRO A 623 52.59 -2.50 -8.51
N ASP A 624 53.62 -1.99 -9.18
CA ASP A 624 55.03 -2.27 -8.90
C ASP A 624 55.60 -1.44 -7.73
N GLY A 625 54.76 -0.63 -7.07
CA GLY A 625 55.14 0.24 -5.96
C GLY A 625 55.76 1.57 -6.39
N SER A 626 55.96 1.81 -7.68
CA SER A 626 56.47 3.08 -8.20
C SER A 626 55.45 4.22 -8.04
N ASP A 627 55.94 5.45 -8.09
CA ASP A 627 55.14 6.65 -7.97
C ASP A 627 54.12 6.77 -9.14
N ASN A 628 52.84 7.07 -8.87
CA ASN A 628 51.80 7.24 -9.90
C ASN A 628 51.31 8.71 -9.99
N PRO A 629 51.97 9.57 -10.78
CA PRO A 629 51.60 10.99 -10.90
C PRO A 629 50.17 11.22 -11.41
N ASN A 630 49.68 10.37 -12.32
CA ASN A 630 48.35 10.49 -12.92
C ASN A 630 47.26 10.20 -11.89
N GLY A 631 47.40 9.13 -11.11
CA GLY A 631 46.50 8.83 -10.01
C GLY A 631 46.55 9.87 -8.89
N ARG A 632 47.75 10.37 -8.53
CA ARG A 632 47.87 11.47 -7.56
C ARG A 632 47.19 12.75 -8.02
N LYS A 633 47.24 13.08 -9.32
CA LYS A 633 46.53 14.24 -9.88
C LYS A 633 45.02 14.17 -9.64
N LEU A 634 44.43 12.98 -9.78
CA LEU A 634 43.01 12.77 -9.49
C LEU A 634 42.68 12.79 -7.98
N ASN A 635 43.66 12.53 -7.12
CA ASN A 635 43.48 12.61 -5.66
C ASN A 635 43.57 14.05 -5.12
N ARG A 636 44.22 14.96 -5.84
CA ARG A 636 44.23 16.39 -5.51
C ARG A 636 42.96 17.08 -6.02
N ARG A 637 41.86 16.88 -5.31
CA ARG A 637 40.54 17.35 -5.75
C ARG A 637 39.67 17.87 -4.60
N ALA A 638 38.61 18.59 -4.95
CA ALA A 638 37.41 18.72 -4.14
C ALA A 638 36.24 18.03 -4.84
N SER A 639 35.45 17.28 -4.07
CA SER A 639 34.21 16.65 -4.51
C SER A 639 33.02 17.39 -3.90
N ILE A 640 31.97 17.56 -4.70
CA ILE A 640 30.74 18.24 -4.28
C ILE A 640 29.66 17.18 -4.15
N ARG A 641 29.03 17.09 -2.98
CA ARG A 641 27.83 16.31 -2.76
C ARG A 641 26.66 17.27 -2.67
N VAL A 642 25.65 17.06 -3.49
CA VAL A 642 24.45 17.88 -3.47
C VAL A 642 23.42 17.23 -2.55
N PHE A 643 22.96 18.00 -1.58
CA PHE A 643 21.85 17.64 -0.70
C PHE A 643 20.60 18.35 -1.21
N ASN A 644 19.77 17.55 -1.86
CA ASN A 644 18.58 18.03 -2.53
C ASN A 644 17.34 17.54 -1.78
N PRO A 645 16.52 18.43 -1.21
CA PRO A 645 15.26 18.04 -0.59
C PRO A 645 14.20 17.53 -1.61
N ASN A 646 14.35 17.85 -2.90
CA ASN A 646 13.44 17.45 -3.99
C ASN A 646 14.12 16.46 -4.94
N LYS A 647 13.90 15.14 -4.80
CA LYS A 647 14.66 14.00 -5.39
C LYS A 647 14.85 13.90 -6.94
N ASN A 648 14.74 14.98 -7.70
CA ASN A 648 14.72 15.03 -9.18
C ASN A 648 16.01 15.54 -9.85
N LEU A 649 17.14 15.64 -9.15
CA LEU A 649 18.46 15.98 -9.75
C LEU A 649 19.35 14.73 -9.82
N LYS A 650 19.67 14.25 -11.03
CA LYS A 650 20.67 13.20 -11.24
C LYS A 650 22.01 13.82 -11.62
N ILE A 651 22.98 13.70 -10.71
CA ILE A 651 24.34 14.21 -10.90
C ILE A 651 25.26 13.05 -11.26
N GLU A 652 25.90 13.13 -12.42
CA GLU A 652 26.90 12.16 -12.87
C GLU A 652 28.31 12.79 -12.78
N PHE A 653 29.22 12.10 -12.07
CA PHE A 653 30.65 12.44 -12.03
C PHE A 653 31.43 11.55 -13.00
N VAL A 654 32.51 12.09 -13.57
CA VAL A 654 33.36 11.35 -14.52
C VAL A 654 34.08 10.19 -13.83
N ASP A 655 33.99 8.99 -14.41
CA ASP A 655 34.59 7.76 -13.90
C ASP A 655 36.11 7.74 -14.08
N VAL A 656 36.81 7.04 -13.17
CA VAL A 656 38.25 6.83 -13.24
C VAL A 656 38.54 5.75 -14.29
N PRO A 657 39.48 5.96 -15.23
CA PRO A 657 39.93 4.89 -16.09
C PRO A 657 40.37 3.66 -15.27
N GLU A 658 39.92 2.45 -15.65
CA GLU A 658 40.15 1.22 -14.89
C GLU A 658 41.62 1.01 -14.44
N HIS A 659 42.58 1.36 -15.29
CA HIS A 659 44.02 1.25 -15.00
C HIS A 659 44.52 2.21 -13.90
N LEU A 660 43.72 3.20 -13.50
CA LEU A 660 44.02 4.15 -12.42
C LEU A 660 43.22 3.85 -11.14
N LYS A 661 42.28 2.90 -11.17
CA LYS A 661 41.50 2.52 -9.98
C LYS A 661 42.42 1.84 -8.95
N PRO A 662 42.23 2.06 -7.64
CA PRO A 662 43.05 1.45 -6.61
C PRO A 662 42.95 -0.09 -6.64
N GLN A 663 44.08 -0.81 -6.72
CA GLN A 663 44.08 -2.26 -6.53
C GLN A 663 43.82 -2.61 -5.05
N THR A 664 43.08 -3.71 -4.83
CA THR A 664 42.54 -4.21 -3.55
C THR A 664 43.15 -3.57 -2.29
N GLN A 665 42.40 -2.63 -1.73
CA GLN A 665 42.69 -2.00 -0.45
C GLN A 665 41.72 -2.52 0.60
N ASN A 666 42.20 -2.62 1.82
CA ASN A 666 41.36 -2.83 2.98
C ASN A 666 40.64 -1.52 3.31
N TYR A 667 39.32 -1.57 3.37
CA TYR A 667 38.47 -0.44 3.71
C TYR A 667 37.94 -0.56 5.14
N THR A 668 37.64 0.55 5.77
CA THR A 668 36.85 0.56 7.00
C THR A 668 35.84 1.70 6.94
N ILE A 669 34.78 1.60 7.73
CA ILE A 669 33.78 2.66 7.85
C ILE A 669 34.08 3.44 9.11
N MET A 670 34.37 4.72 8.96
CA MET A 670 34.49 5.67 10.06
C MET A 670 33.10 6.28 10.29
N LEU A 671 32.55 6.10 11.50
CA LEU A 671 31.14 6.43 11.76
C LEU A 671 30.86 7.94 11.86
N ALA A 672 31.90 8.73 12.13
CA ALA A 672 31.84 10.19 12.09
C ALA A 672 33.25 10.76 11.78
N PRO A 673 33.37 11.94 11.15
CA PRO A 673 34.64 12.61 10.96
C PRO A 673 35.39 12.90 12.28
N ILE A 674 36.70 13.15 12.20
CA ILE A 674 37.63 13.26 13.34
C ILE A 674 37.27 14.38 14.34
N ASP A 675 36.52 15.38 13.91
CA ASP A 675 36.09 16.53 14.72
C ASP A 675 34.60 16.44 15.12
N ASP A 676 33.99 15.27 14.98
CA ASP A 676 32.54 15.07 15.14
C ASP A 676 32.25 13.98 16.17
N THR A 677 31.16 14.14 16.92
CA THR A 677 30.76 13.19 17.96
C THR A 677 29.61 12.32 17.47
N ILE A 678 29.72 11.00 17.68
CA ILE A 678 28.62 10.07 17.48
C ILE A 678 27.97 9.71 18.82
N SER A 679 26.64 9.61 18.87
CA SER A 679 25.94 9.34 20.12
C SER A 679 26.20 7.90 20.62
N PRO A 680 26.37 7.69 21.93
CA PRO A 680 26.58 6.34 22.50
C PRO A 680 25.42 5.38 22.22
N ASP A 681 24.20 5.87 22.10
CA ASP A 681 23.02 5.06 21.80
C ASP A 681 23.05 4.53 20.36
N LEU A 682 23.54 5.36 19.42
CA LEU A 682 23.71 4.97 18.03
C LEU A 682 24.86 3.96 17.87
N ILE A 683 25.97 4.13 18.60
CA ILE A 683 27.05 3.13 18.68
C ILE A 683 26.48 1.76 19.08
N LYS A 684 25.73 1.70 20.19
CA LYS A 684 25.12 0.45 20.68
C LYS A 684 24.12 -0.16 19.69
N ALA A 685 23.34 0.68 19.01
CA ALA A 685 22.39 0.23 17.99
C ALA A 685 23.12 -0.43 16.80
N ILE A 686 24.23 0.18 16.35
CA ILE A 686 25.08 -0.35 15.27
C ILE A 686 25.74 -1.67 15.69
N GLU A 687 26.35 -1.74 16.87
CA GLU A 687 26.96 -2.98 17.40
C GLU A 687 25.96 -4.13 17.46
N LYS A 688 24.74 -3.85 17.93
CA LYS A 688 23.66 -4.84 18.00
C LYS A 688 23.18 -5.27 16.60
N LYS A 689 23.04 -4.35 15.66
CA LYS A 689 22.53 -4.64 14.30
C LYS A 689 23.49 -5.54 13.53
N PHE A 690 24.79 -5.27 13.61
CA PHE A 690 25.80 -6.01 12.87
C PHE A 690 26.43 -7.15 13.66
N ASN A 691 26.10 -7.28 14.95
CA ASN A 691 26.66 -8.27 15.86
C ASN A 691 28.20 -8.22 15.91
N ILE A 692 28.73 -7.02 16.13
CA ILE A 692 30.17 -6.73 16.16
C ILE A 692 30.51 -5.79 17.32
N ASN A 693 31.79 -5.72 17.67
CA ASN A 693 32.34 -4.66 18.51
C ASN A 693 33.04 -3.63 17.62
N LEU A 694 32.71 -2.35 17.80
CA LEU A 694 33.35 -1.28 17.04
C LEU A 694 34.79 -1.04 17.53
N ARG A 695 35.66 -0.58 16.62
CA ARG A 695 37.04 -0.23 16.92
C ARG A 695 37.12 1.24 17.30
N GLU A 696 37.60 1.53 18.50
CA GLU A 696 37.81 2.90 18.96
C GLU A 696 39.30 3.26 19.02
N PHE A 697 39.66 4.41 18.47
CA PHE A 697 40.99 5.01 18.62
C PHE A 697 40.88 6.26 19.48
N VAL A 698 41.55 6.26 20.63
CA VAL A 698 41.61 7.42 21.54
C VAL A 698 42.82 8.28 21.18
N ILE A 699 42.56 9.56 20.90
CA ILE A 699 43.56 10.54 20.46
C ILE A 699 43.35 11.81 21.29
N GLY A 700 44.05 11.94 22.41
CA GLY A 700 43.83 13.05 23.36
C GLY A 700 42.44 12.95 24.00
N SER A 701 41.62 13.99 23.85
CA SER A 701 40.21 14.01 24.28
C SER A 701 39.22 13.46 23.24
N ARG A 702 39.70 13.08 22.05
CA ARG A 702 38.86 12.68 20.91
C ARG A 702 38.77 11.16 20.78
N ARG A 703 37.64 10.68 20.25
CA ARG A 703 37.39 9.27 19.95
C ARG A 703 37.02 9.11 18.48
N LEU A 704 37.78 8.28 17.78
CA LEU A 704 37.49 7.89 16.41
C LEU A 704 36.89 6.48 16.44
N VAL A 705 35.65 6.35 15.98
CA VAL A 705 34.90 5.08 16.01
C VAL A 705 34.82 4.53 14.59
N CYS A 706 35.33 3.32 14.40
CA CYS A 706 35.37 2.61 13.12
C CYS A 706 34.74 1.23 13.21
N MET A 707 34.16 0.79 12.10
CA MET A 707 33.71 -0.59 11.94
C MET A 707 34.87 -1.52 11.56
N ASN A 708 34.55 -2.80 11.33
CA ASN A 708 35.48 -3.81 10.84
C ASN A 708 36.16 -3.42 9.52
N VAL A 709 37.19 -4.20 9.17
CA VAL A 709 37.95 -4.06 7.93
C VAL A 709 37.33 -4.92 6.84
N TYR A 710 37.06 -4.31 5.69
CA TYR A 710 36.45 -4.92 4.51
C TYR A 710 37.49 -5.10 3.41
N LYS A 711 37.57 -6.29 2.83
CA LYS A 711 38.40 -6.57 1.65
C LYS A 711 37.72 -6.19 0.33
N SER A 712 36.39 -6.11 0.35
CA SER A 712 35.53 -5.73 -0.77
C SER A 712 34.93 -4.36 -0.52
N LYS A 713 35.01 -3.47 -1.51
CA LYS A 713 34.39 -2.15 -1.45
C LYS A 713 32.86 -2.24 -1.50
N ALA A 714 32.32 -3.23 -2.21
CA ALA A 714 30.87 -3.42 -2.35
C ALA A 714 30.23 -3.79 -1.01
N ASP A 715 30.82 -4.76 -0.31
CA ASP A 715 30.36 -5.22 1.02
C ASP A 715 30.44 -4.10 2.05
N ALA A 716 31.48 -3.25 1.95
CA ALA A 716 31.60 -2.08 2.78
C ALA A 716 30.51 -1.05 2.47
N ILE A 717 30.15 -0.83 1.21
CA ILE A 717 29.09 0.11 0.82
C ILE A 717 27.71 -0.35 1.33
N GLU A 718 27.43 -1.64 1.29
CA GLU A 718 26.16 -2.19 1.80
C GLU A 718 25.98 -1.92 3.30
N HIS A 719 27.02 -2.14 4.10
CA HIS A 719 26.99 -1.84 5.53
C HIS A 719 27.00 -0.32 5.79
N LEU A 720 27.68 0.48 4.96
CA LEU A 720 27.68 1.94 5.06
C LEU A 720 26.27 2.51 4.91
N ASN A 721 25.53 2.07 3.88
CA ASN A 721 24.18 2.54 3.62
C ASN A 721 23.26 2.21 4.80
N THR A 722 23.34 0.97 5.30
CA THR A 722 22.57 0.54 6.48
C THR A 722 22.89 1.40 7.72
N ILE A 723 24.14 1.79 7.92
CA ILE A 723 24.57 2.65 9.04
C ILE A 723 24.07 4.08 8.90
N ILE A 724 24.06 4.62 7.67
CA ILE A 724 23.51 5.93 7.36
C ILE A 724 22.00 5.95 7.66
N ASP A 725 21.26 4.92 7.23
CA ASP A 725 19.82 4.77 7.50
C ASP A 725 19.50 4.65 8.99
N MET A 726 20.45 4.13 9.78
CA MET A 726 20.34 4.05 11.24
C MET A 726 20.60 5.39 11.96
N GLY A 727 20.95 6.46 11.22
CA GLY A 727 21.12 7.80 11.77
C GLY A 727 22.58 8.29 11.83
N ALA A 728 23.56 7.48 11.44
CA ALA A 728 24.95 7.92 11.30
C ALA A 728 25.16 8.56 9.91
N SER A 729 24.43 9.64 9.65
CA SER A 729 24.35 10.32 8.34
C SER A 729 25.69 10.84 7.81
N ARG A 730 26.71 10.90 8.66
CA ARG A 730 28.07 11.36 8.36
C ARG A 730 29.12 10.26 8.32
N ALA A 731 28.71 8.99 8.35
CA ALA A 731 29.62 7.87 8.20
C ALA A 731 30.28 7.88 6.80
N VAL A 732 31.55 7.52 6.74
CA VAL A 732 32.34 7.53 5.51
C VAL A 732 33.23 6.30 5.39
N LEU A 733 33.39 5.81 4.16
CA LEU A 733 34.33 4.75 3.84
C LEU A 733 35.74 5.33 3.70
N VAL A 734 36.70 4.78 4.43
CA VAL A 734 38.11 5.23 4.43
C VAL A 734 39.07 4.05 4.18
N ASN A 735 40.27 4.36 3.69
CA ASN A 735 41.35 3.39 3.55
C ASN A 735 41.94 3.06 4.94
N GLU A 736 42.06 1.76 5.26
CA GLU A 736 42.53 1.28 6.56
C GLU A 736 44.00 1.64 6.84
N VAL A 737 44.88 1.54 5.84
CA VAL A 737 46.33 1.83 6.00
C VAL A 737 46.56 3.32 6.26
N GLU A 738 45.86 4.18 5.53
CA GLU A 738 45.94 5.63 5.70
C GLU A 738 45.31 6.08 7.02
N LEU A 739 44.22 5.45 7.45
CA LEU A 739 43.63 5.67 8.78
C LEU A 739 44.65 5.35 9.89
N GLN A 740 45.30 4.20 9.83
CA GLN A 740 46.31 3.80 10.83
C GLN A 740 47.50 4.78 10.87
N ARG A 741 47.98 5.24 9.71
CA ARG A 741 49.03 6.27 9.63
C ARG A 741 48.60 7.58 10.27
N LEU A 742 47.35 8.00 10.03
CA LEU A 742 46.79 9.20 10.62
C LEU A 742 46.68 9.09 12.15
N VAL A 743 46.11 7.98 12.66
CA VAL A 743 46.03 7.72 14.10
C VAL A 743 47.41 7.75 14.74
N ALA A 744 48.40 7.07 14.16
CA ALA A 744 49.76 7.05 14.66
C ALA A 744 50.42 8.44 14.65
N ALA A 745 50.20 9.24 13.60
CA ALA A 745 50.72 10.61 13.52
C ALA A 745 50.08 11.54 14.55
N LEU A 746 48.76 11.44 14.75
CA LEU A 746 48.04 12.23 15.75
C LEU A 746 48.50 11.88 17.17
N GLN A 747 48.70 10.59 17.47
CA GLN A 747 49.24 10.13 18.75
C GLN A 747 50.70 10.57 18.96
N LYS A 748 51.53 10.60 17.91
CA LYS A 748 52.91 11.09 17.98
C LYS A 748 52.99 12.62 18.24
N ASN A 749 52.04 13.38 17.72
CA ASN A 749 51.90 14.82 18.00
C ASN A 749 51.38 15.10 19.43
N LEU A 750 50.67 14.17 20.07
CA LEU A 750 50.31 14.27 21.49
C LEU A 750 51.51 14.06 22.43
N ILE A 751 52.55 13.35 21.98
CA ILE A 751 53.75 13.03 22.76
C ILE A 751 54.80 14.17 22.69
N THR A 752 54.73 15.06 21.70
CA THR A 752 55.65 16.20 21.59
C THR A 752 55.08 17.43 22.30
N LYS A 753 55.57 17.66 23.54
CA LYS A 753 55.36 18.91 24.30
C LYS A 753 55.85 20.11 23.48
N GLN A 754 54.94 20.91 22.93
CA GLN A 754 55.24 22.28 22.49
C GLN A 754 54.33 23.28 23.21
N SER A 755 54.88 24.45 23.53
CA SER A 755 54.15 25.57 24.13
C SER A 755 53.18 26.15 23.11
N VAL A 756 51.90 26.18 23.44
CA VAL A 756 50.86 26.74 22.58
C VAL A 756 50.58 28.19 23.00
N PHE A 757 50.71 29.10 22.05
CA PHE A 757 50.32 30.50 22.15
C PHE A 757 48.98 30.69 21.45
N THR A 758 48.10 31.53 21.98
CA THR A 758 46.81 31.92 21.39
C THR A 758 46.67 33.43 21.48
N ILE A 759 45.70 34.02 20.78
CA ILE A 759 45.45 35.46 20.82
C ILE A 759 44.10 35.70 21.49
N LEU A 760 44.06 36.32 22.67
CA LEU A 760 42.81 36.75 23.28
C LEU A 760 42.32 37.99 22.53
N VAL A 761 41.21 37.86 21.81
CA VAL A 761 40.61 38.88 20.94
C VAL A 761 39.68 39.81 21.72
N ALA A 762 38.86 39.25 22.62
CA ALA A 762 37.90 40.02 23.41
C ALA A 762 37.57 39.32 24.74
N THR A 763 37.18 40.10 25.75
CA THR A 763 36.60 39.61 27.00
C THR A 763 35.33 40.40 27.30
N SER A 764 34.26 39.73 27.71
CA SER A 764 32.94 40.33 27.92
C SER A 764 32.19 39.68 29.10
N GLU A 765 31.34 40.45 29.78
CA GLU A 765 30.43 39.94 30.83
C GLU A 765 29.20 39.23 30.25
N ILE A 766 28.89 39.48 28.97
CA ILE A 766 27.80 38.84 28.23
C ILE A 766 28.32 38.24 26.90
N PRO A 767 27.70 37.19 26.36
CA PRO A 767 28.13 36.59 25.10
C PRO A 767 28.11 37.61 23.95
N LEU A 768 29.21 37.70 23.20
CA LEU A 768 29.32 38.54 22.02
C LEU A 768 28.81 37.78 20.78
N THR A 769 28.01 38.45 19.96
CA THR A 769 27.46 37.87 18.72
C THR A 769 28.53 37.70 17.65
N LEU A 770 28.40 36.68 16.78
CA LEU A 770 29.36 36.36 15.73
C LEU A 770 29.71 37.52 14.78
N ASP A 771 28.77 38.45 14.56
CA ASP A 771 29.02 39.67 13.77
C ASP A 771 30.15 40.54 14.33
N PHE A 772 30.39 40.49 15.66
CA PHE A 772 31.48 41.21 16.31
C PHE A 772 32.85 40.71 15.85
N PHE A 773 32.96 39.44 15.43
CA PHE A 773 34.20 38.80 15.00
C PHE A 773 34.32 38.69 13.48
N ARG A 774 33.62 39.54 12.72
CA ARG A 774 33.60 39.48 11.24
C ARG A 774 35.02 39.45 10.66
N GLY A 775 35.35 38.37 9.97
CA GLY A 775 36.68 38.14 9.37
C GLY A 775 37.69 37.43 10.27
N LEU A 776 37.30 37.03 11.50
CA LEU A 776 38.17 36.41 12.48
C LEU A 776 37.48 35.24 13.21
N TYR A 777 38.04 34.03 13.10
CA TYR A 777 37.47 32.85 13.75
C TYR A 777 37.92 32.72 15.21
N VAL A 778 37.01 32.95 16.17
CA VAL A 778 37.33 32.88 17.61
C VAL A 778 36.73 31.64 18.29
N THR A 779 37.41 31.12 19.30
CA THR A 779 36.91 30.14 20.26
C THR A 779 36.48 30.85 21.54
N GLU A 780 35.25 30.62 21.98
CA GLU A 780 34.71 31.14 23.24
C GLU A 780 35.06 30.21 24.42
N GLU A 781 35.48 30.80 25.54
CA GLU A 781 35.68 30.14 26.82
C GLU A 781 35.00 30.96 27.92
N VAL A 782 34.18 30.34 28.75
CA VAL A 782 33.60 30.98 29.94
C VAL A 782 34.52 30.69 31.12
N GLY A 783 35.16 31.73 31.64
CA GLY A 783 36.02 31.61 32.80
C GLY A 783 35.23 31.33 34.07
N ASN A 784 35.91 30.77 35.08
CA ASN A 784 35.32 30.54 36.41
C ASN A 784 34.89 31.84 37.13
N ASP A 785 35.30 32.99 36.61
CA ASP A 785 34.90 34.34 37.04
C ASP A 785 33.63 34.84 36.33
N GLY A 786 33.01 34.03 35.47
CA GLY A 786 31.78 34.37 34.75
C GLY A 786 32.00 35.21 33.49
N LEU A 787 33.25 35.50 33.12
CA LEU A 787 33.57 36.27 31.92
C LEU A 787 33.75 35.38 30.69
N TYR A 788 33.19 35.82 29.57
CA TYR A 788 33.37 35.24 28.24
C TYR A 788 34.69 35.74 27.64
N ARG A 789 35.57 34.83 27.25
CA ARG A 789 36.87 35.11 26.62
C ARG A 789 36.90 34.49 25.24
N TYR A 790 37.31 35.29 24.25
CA TYR A 790 37.32 34.89 22.85
C TYR A 790 38.75 34.83 22.33
N TYR A 791 39.20 33.65 21.92
CA TYR A 791 40.57 33.42 21.49
C TYR A 791 40.67 33.11 20.01
N PHE A 792 41.67 33.65 19.33
CA PHE A 792 41.97 33.38 17.93
C PHE A 792 43.25 32.57 17.81
N GLY A 793 43.12 31.41 17.14
CA GLY A 793 44.22 30.56 16.74
C GLY A 793 44.97 29.87 17.89
N ALA A 794 45.75 28.85 17.52
CA ALA A 794 46.67 28.15 18.41
C ALA A 794 47.98 27.97 17.66
N PHE A 795 49.06 28.51 18.23
CA PHE A 795 50.34 28.68 17.56
C PHE A 795 51.44 28.05 18.40
N ASN A 796 52.16 27.12 17.79
CA ASN A 796 53.25 26.41 18.48
C ASN A 796 54.56 27.21 18.51
N GLU A 797 54.59 28.37 17.86
CA GLU A 797 55.73 29.28 17.76
C GLU A 797 55.27 30.71 18.06
N LYS A 798 55.92 31.37 19.04
CA LYS A 798 55.59 32.75 19.44
C LYS A 798 55.66 33.73 18.26
N ALA A 799 56.64 33.57 17.35
CA ALA A 799 56.82 34.46 16.20
C ALA A 799 55.62 34.46 15.25
N LYS A 800 55.08 33.27 14.92
CA LYS A 800 53.86 33.14 14.10
C LYS A 800 52.64 33.70 14.80
N ALA A 801 52.58 33.53 16.12
CA ALA A 801 51.51 34.07 16.94
C ALA A 801 51.55 35.61 16.97
N THR A 802 52.74 36.22 17.00
CA THR A 802 52.92 37.67 16.89
C THR A 802 52.54 38.20 15.51
N GLU A 803 52.92 37.52 14.43
CA GLU A 803 52.52 37.91 13.06
C GLU A 803 50.99 37.88 12.90
N MET A 804 50.35 36.85 13.47
CA MET A 804 48.90 36.74 13.43
C MET A 804 48.20 37.76 14.33
N LEU A 805 48.83 38.17 15.43
CA LEU A 805 48.33 39.24 16.29
C LEU A 805 48.30 40.58 15.54
N GLU A 806 49.32 40.90 14.74
CA GLU A 806 49.33 42.11 13.90
C GLU A 806 48.19 42.10 12.88
N LYS A 807 47.90 40.92 12.29
CA LYS A 807 46.76 40.75 11.39
C LYS A 807 45.42 40.91 12.11
N VAL A 808 45.26 40.31 13.28
CA VAL A 808 44.05 40.47 14.12
C VAL A 808 43.83 41.95 14.48
N ASN A 809 44.89 42.66 14.84
CA ASN A 809 44.82 44.10 15.12
C ASN A 809 44.36 44.90 13.89
N SER A 810 44.89 44.57 12.70
CA SER A 810 44.48 45.21 11.44
C SER A 810 43.03 44.91 11.03
N MET A 811 42.43 43.85 11.58
CA MET A 811 41.03 43.45 11.35
C MET A 811 40.05 44.16 12.30
N GLY A 812 40.50 45.13 13.10
CA GLY A 812 39.63 45.92 13.97
C GLY A 812 39.61 45.49 15.44
N PHE A 813 40.55 44.65 15.87
CA PHE A 813 40.69 44.21 17.27
C PHE A 813 41.99 44.73 17.90
N PRO A 814 42.18 46.06 18.07
CA PRO A 814 43.47 46.64 18.49
C PRO A 814 43.89 46.25 19.92
N ASN A 815 42.97 45.73 20.71
CA ASN A 815 43.20 45.29 22.10
C ASN A 815 43.47 43.79 22.22
N ALA A 816 43.61 43.08 21.09
CA ALA A 816 43.94 41.67 21.12
C ALA A 816 45.35 41.47 21.74
N ILE A 817 45.52 40.41 22.53
CA ILE A 817 46.80 40.14 23.21
C ILE A 817 47.23 38.70 22.99
N LEU A 818 48.55 38.49 22.94
CA LEU A 818 49.11 37.16 22.88
C LEU A 818 49.09 36.50 24.27
N VAL A 819 48.41 35.36 24.38
CA VAL A 819 48.29 34.56 25.59
C VAL A 819 49.05 33.25 25.41
N LYS A 820 49.91 32.89 26.36
CA LYS A 820 50.55 31.58 26.40
C LYS A 820 49.68 30.65 27.24
N LEU A 821 49.20 29.56 26.66
CA LEU A 821 48.42 28.56 27.39
C LEU A 821 49.37 27.75 28.28
N GLU A 822 49.38 28.05 29.57
CA GLU A 822 50.05 27.22 30.57
C GLU A 822 49.06 26.15 31.07
N LYS A 823 49.48 24.89 30.98
CA LYS A 823 48.62 23.71 31.17
C LYS A 823 47.91 23.72 32.53
N ARG A 824 46.59 23.49 32.52
CA ARG A 824 45.96 22.65 33.54
C ARG A 824 45.87 21.22 33.03
#